data_AF-A0A2D8BYS9-F1
#
_entry.id   AF-A0A2D8BYS9-F1
#
_cell.length_a   1.000
_cell.length_b   1.000
_cell.length_c   1.000
_cell.angle_alpha   90.00
_cell.angle_beta   90.00
_cell.angle_gamma   90.00
#
_symmetry.space_group_name_H-M   'P 1'
#
loop_
_entity.id
_entity.type
_entity.pdbx_description
1 polymer ?
#
loop_
_entity_poly.entity_id
_entity_poly.type
_entity_poly.pdbx_seq_one_letter_code
_entity_poly.pdbx_strand_id
1 'polypeptide(L)'
;MKLGSIEKDKQPSVELLRLFEKTRVAYLSANEDPDEYGGRWRKTVDMIKDSYEELDAAGKELKNFIEEKDLDAKEVKDPKSPQARELYKKIKLIRYTSSLVADPFAASFGDGVLEELMNNPESMVKFVHYALREDDKTLSEEVLSIKDMEPDRITAGLQGLDLQVDDVALYITEHYGDGKDSKKVESKVKAAMDMLELIMLSQNTKEELQDLKEIDMKKEEKKSSEKKAVSDFIIPNKPMYRIFEIDDINELRGFSGNWYIQEKYDGMRVQLHKIDNNIKVFSYNEKDITDKCKEQVEELKKKEYGDCILDAELILFDGDEPLHRADTIAHVFKNKYKDAKLRCHVFDIMRHESQNMMEEELEVRMTTLFNNYSAKSSDAIDYPSKKDTRQADSLKDLKEYAEQIMEIPTSEGVVIKDATSTYYIGTKKNPKWIKLKKFVDLDVIVLDKSKTKSKLYSYTVGVGPINEEMPNLQEIEGRMYLNVGKALNTKISVDVGDIIRVKVDEVKKKGEGYSLFSAKVIEIPEVEHPDKLVTLELLSQDTKKSLNYNVEAFTKGVKITDHIHGEANAIIKYDMNGFTIYGFEENNLMSKNALQDIDLWKTQAEEIMKTKQGKLTVSIVNYLQEKGDRSVKDVHDFLMQNMKETYEDILDSKQSKLGSWAQEREHLSMVNGKLHADPDVILQNEEIIKQYKTPKEYQEGEFKIYSREDSRVHLSIKVEDEIMHWTIDLENEEELFDLFGAAGKYPAEVSKNVERGKIIDSGKIKLGVQKDGYHEYFLEGNKFETKLHIRVIPVKGERMWLAWTGYKQKPADTDSDTGKWNIYEDRYNKLSIPTEE
;
A
#
# COMPACT_ATOMS: atom_id res chain seq x y z
N MET A 1 -17.17 17.98 40.46
CA MET A 1 -16.78 16.57 40.62
C MET A 1 -16.80 15.93 39.24
N LYS A 2 -15.64 15.57 38.67
CA LYS A 2 -15.59 14.79 37.41
C LYS A 2 -15.53 13.31 37.77
N LEU A 3 -16.32 12.49 37.09
CA LEU A 3 -16.20 11.04 37.15
C LEU A 3 -14.82 10.65 36.60
N GLY A 4 -14.06 9.87 37.37
CA GLY A 4 -12.82 9.26 36.89
C GLY A 4 -13.17 8.15 35.91
N SER A 5 -12.58 8.19 34.73
CA SER A 5 -12.73 7.14 33.72
C SER A 5 -11.98 5.88 34.18
N ILE A 6 -12.77 4.82 34.34
CA ILE A 6 -12.44 3.44 34.70
C ILE A 6 -11.16 2.92 34.00
N GLU A 7 -10.37 2.14 34.74
CA GLU A 7 -9.22 1.37 34.24
C GLU A 7 -9.63 0.46 33.07
N LYS A 8 -8.85 0.43 31.99
CA LYS A 8 -8.94 -0.65 31.00
C LYS A 8 -8.05 -1.79 31.48
N ASP A 9 -8.67 -2.81 32.06
CA ASP A 9 -8.01 -3.97 32.67
C ASP A 9 -6.88 -4.56 31.80
N LYS A 10 -5.69 -4.73 32.41
CA LYS A 10 -4.75 -5.78 31.97
C LYS A 10 -5.49 -7.10 32.13
N GLN A 11 -5.88 -7.76 31.04
CA GLN A 11 -6.41 -9.13 31.13
C GLN A 11 -5.26 -10.09 31.51
N PRO A 12 -5.30 -10.77 32.67
CA PRO A 12 -4.19 -11.61 33.13
C PRO A 12 -3.93 -12.82 32.21
N SER A 13 -4.97 -13.25 31.49
CA SER A 13 -4.93 -14.25 30.42
C SER A 13 -3.87 -13.93 29.36
N VAL A 14 -3.91 -12.70 28.82
CA VAL A 14 -3.05 -12.22 27.74
C VAL A 14 -1.60 -12.06 28.22
N GLU A 15 -1.41 -11.74 29.49
CA GLU A 15 -0.09 -11.55 30.10
C GLU A 15 0.62 -12.90 30.31
N LEU A 16 -0.09 -13.89 30.84
CA LEU A 16 0.40 -15.27 31.00
C LEU A 16 0.62 -15.98 29.65
N LEU A 17 -0.23 -15.75 28.64
CA LEU A 17 -0.01 -16.24 27.26
C LEU A 17 1.29 -15.70 26.66
N ARG A 18 1.51 -14.39 26.77
CA ARG A 18 2.74 -13.74 26.28
C ARG A 18 3.98 -14.25 27.02
N LEU A 19 3.88 -14.47 28.32
CA LEU A 19 4.97 -15.02 29.13
C LEU A 19 5.30 -16.47 28.72
N PHE A 20 4.27 -17.29 28.47
CA PHE A 20 4.45 -18.64 27.95
C PHE A 20 5.18 -18.64 26.60
N GLU A 21 4.71 -17.91 25.60
CA GLU A 21 5.31 -17.94 24.25
C GLU A 21 6.76 -17.46 24.26
N LYS A 22 7.04 -16.36 24.99
CA LYS A 22 8.42 -15.87 25.16
C LYS A 22 9.32 -16.90 25.85
N THR A 23 8.78 -17.66 26.80
CA THR A 23 9.51 -18.74 27.47
C THR A 23 9.75 -19.92 26.53
N ARG A 24 8.73 -20.35 25.75
CA ARG A 24 8.82 -21.44 24.79
C ARG A 24 9.90 -21.19 23.74
N VAL A 25 9.82 -20.07 23.03
CA VAL A 25 10.78 -19.68 21.99
C VAL A 25 12.18 -19.56 22.59
N ALA A 26 12.33 -18.80 23.69
CA ALA A 26 13.65 -18.60 24.29
C ALA A 26 14.28 -19.88 24.86
N TYR A 27 13.48 -20.85 25.35
CA TYR A 27 14.01 -22.13 25.83
C TYR A 27 14.37 -23.06 24.68
N LEU A 28 13.47 -23.26 23.71
CA LEU A 28 13.66 -24.28 22.67
C LEU A 28 14.84 -23.94 21.77
N SER A 29 14.91 -22.72 21.22
CA SER A 29 16.04 -22.30 20.37
C SER A 29 17.38 -22.36 21.13
N ALA A 30 17.39 -21.99 22.42
CA ALA A 30 18.60 -22.05 23.27
C ALA A 30 18.99 -23.47 23.70
N ASN A 31 18.02 -24.38 23.79
CA ASN A 31 18.28 -25.80 24.01
C ASN A 31 18.65 -26.53 22.71
N GLU A 32 18.45 -25.92 21.54
CA GLU A 32 19.02 -26.36 20.26
C GLU A 32 20.46 -25.83 20.14
N ASP A 33 20.63 -24.51 20.00
CA ASP A 33 21.92 -23.80 19.98
C ASP A 33 22.10 -22.85 21.20
N PRO A 34 22.91 -23.24 22.20
CA PRO A 34 23.19 -22.42 23.39
C PRO A 34 24.10 -21.22 23.13
N ASP A 35 25.00 -21.31 22.15
CA ASP A 35 26.03 -20.31 21.93
C ASP A 35 25.40 -19.08 21.26
N GLU A 36 24.45 -19.30 20.35
CA GLU A 36 23.63 -18.25 19.75
C GLU A 36 22.48 -17.80 20.67
N TYR A 37 21.60 -18.72 21.10
CA TYR A 37 20.34 -18.35 21.76
C TYR A 37 20.35 -18.46 23.28
N GLY A 38 21.41 -18.99 23.91
CA GLY A 38 21.55 -19.02 25.37
C GLY A 38 21.59 -17.63 26.02
N GLY A 39 21.86 -16.56 25.25
CA GLY A 39 21.64 -15.18 25.69
C GLY A 39 20.16 -14.79 25.81
N ARG A 40 19.31 -15.31 24.93
CA ARG A 40 17.84 -15.10 24.92
C ARG A 40 17.21 -15.81 26.11
N TRP A 41 17.55 -17.08 26.33
CA TRP A 41 17.09 -17.85 27.49
C TRP A 41 17.39 -17.15 28.82
N ARG A 42 18.62 -16.66 29.02
CA ARG A 42 19.03 -15.96 30.27
C ARG A 42 18.18 -14.73 30.58
N LYS A 43 17.91 -13.90 29.58
CA LYS A 43 17.03 -12.72 29.71
C LYS A 43 15.59 -13.13 29.98
N THR A 44 15.14 -14.25 29.40
CA THR A 44 13.80 -14.77 29.66
C THR A 44 13.66 -15.29 31.08
N VAL A 45 14.66 -15.97 31.65
CA VAL A 45 14.68 -16.31 33.09
C VAL A 45 14.58 -15.05 33.97
N ASP A 46 15.32 -14.00 33.64
CA ASP A 46 15.22 -12.72 34.36
C ASP A 46 13.80 -12.11 34.23
N MET A 47 13.21 -12.09 33.04
CA MET A 47 11.83 -11.63 32.83
C MET A 47 10.80 -12.48 33.59
N ILE A 48 10.98 -13.80 33.67
CA ILE A 48 10.11 -14.68 34.47
C ILE A 48 10.25 -14.32 35.95
N LYS A 49 11.45 -13.99 36.44
CA LYS A 49 11.67 -13.54 37.81
C LYS A 49 11.01 -12.19 38.08
N ASP A 50 11.16 -11.22 37.18
CA ASP A 50 10.49 -9.92 37.27
C ASP A 50 8.95 -10.10 37.31
N SER A 51 8.38 -10.88 36.39
CA SER A 51 6.94 -11.21 36.37
C SER A 51 6.49 -11.99 37.63
N TYR A 52 7.33 -12.88 38.14
CA TYR A 52 7.08 -13.62 39.38
C TYR A 52 7.07 -12.68 40.59
N GLU A 53 7.84 -11.58 40.60
CA GLU A 53 7.84 -10.61 41.70
C GLU A 53 6.59 -9.71 41.71
N GLU A 54 5.90 -9.51 40.57
CA GLU A 54 4.69 -8.67 40.48
C GLU A 54 3.54 -9.13 41.41
N LEU A 55 2.75 -8.15 41.86
CA LEU A 55 1.62 -8.35 42.79
C LEU A 55 0.25 -8.43 42.11
N ASP A 56 0.21 -8.37 40.78
CA ASP A 56 -1.02 -8.50 39.99
C ASP A 56 -1.47 -9.98 39.87
N ALA A 57 -2.48 -10.25 39.06
CA ALA A 57 -3.03 -11.60 38.94
C ALA A 57 -2.09 -12.56 38.20
N ALA A 58 -1.28 -12.09 37.25
CA ALA A 58 -0.31 -12.92 36.55
C ALA A 58 0.89 -13.26 37.46
N GLY A 59 1.42 -12.27 38.18
CA GLY A 59 2.49 -12.47 39.16
C GLY A 59 2.07 -13.33 40.37
N LYS A 60 0.80 -13.31 40.76
CA LYS A 60 0.23 -14.25 41.75
C LYS A 60 0.08 -15.66 41.20
N GLU A 61 -0.31 -15.81 39.94
CA GLU A 61 -0.45 -17.14 39.33
C GLU A 61 0.91 -17.83 39.15
N LEU A 62 1.95 -17.09 38.74
CA LEU A 62 3.32 -17.63 38.66
C LEU A 62 3.81 -18.23 40.00
N LYS A 63 3.45 -17.60 41.12
CA LYS A 63 3.76 -18.08 42.48
C LYS A 63 3.04 -19.38 42.87
N ASN A 64 2.04 -19.83 42.11
CA ASN A 64 1.38 -21.13 42.31
C ASN A 64 2.14 -22.30 41.65
N PHE A 65 3.00 -22.02 40.66
CA PHE A 65 3.65 -23.05 39.82
C PHE A 65 5.19 -23.04 39.86
N ILE A 66 5.79 -21.92 40.25
CA ILE A 66 7.24 -21.71 40.33
C ILE A 66 7.62 -21.44 41.79
N GLU A 67 8.76 -21.94 42.26
CA GLU A 67 9.35 -21.54 43.53
C GLU A 67 10.54 -20.59 43.28
N GLU A 68 10.79 -19.64 44.19
CA GLU A 68 11.92 -18.70 44.11
C GLU A 68 13.28 -19.41 43.92
N LYS A 69 13.45 -20.61 44.50
CA LYS A 69 14.65 -21.45 44.34
C LYS A 69 14.86 -21.97 42.90
N ASP A 70 13.80 -22.07 42.08
CA ASP A 70 13.91 -22.49 40.69
C ASP A 70 14.52 -21.37 39.84
N LEU A 71 14.18 -20.12 40.15
CA LEU A 71 14.64 -18.91 39.46
C LEU A 71 16.08 -18.53 39.86
N ASP A 72 16.47 -18.80 41.10
CA ASP A 72 17.84 -18.56 41.61
C ASP A 72 18.78 -19.79 41.52
N ALA A 73 18.35 -20.87 40.86
CA ALA A 73 19.19 -22.05 40.72
C ALA A 73 20.42 -21.73 39.85
N LYS A 74 21.62 -22.04 40.36
CA LYS A 74 22.92 -21.58 39.81
C LYS A 74 23.10 -21.74 38.28
N GLU A 75 22.53 -22.79 37.70
CA GLU A 75 22.66 -23.14 36.28
C GLU A 75 21.34 -22.99 35.49
N VAL A 76 20.25 -22.45 36.08
CA VAL A 76 18.99 -22.22 35.33
C VAL A 76 19.18 -21.35 34.09
N LYS A 77 20.25 -20.54 34.10
CA LYS A 77 20.68 -19.67 33.01
C LYS A 77 21.48 -20.36 31.90
N ASP A 78 21.88 -21.62 32.08
CA ASP A 78 22.40 -22.48 31.03
C ASP A 78 21.23 -23.29 30.43
N PRO A 79 20.86 -23.10 29.15
CA PRO A 79 19.69 -23.74 28.54
C PRO A 79 19.80 -25.27 28.42
N LYS A 80 21.01 -25.84 28.38
CA LYS A 80 21.22 -27.30 28.35
C LYS A 80 21.18 -27.91 29.76
N SER A 81 21.10 -27.09 30.81
CA SER A 81 21.02 -27.59 32.19
C SER A 81 19.67 -28.26 32.50
N PRO A 82 19.65 -29.24 33.42
CA PRO A 82 18.41 -29.78 33.96
C PRO A 82 17.50 -28.72 34.60
N GLN A 83 18.09 -27.67 35.19
CA GLN A 83 17.40 -26.60 35.90
C GLN A 83 16.63 -25.68 34.94
N ALA A 84 17.24 -25.31 33.81
CA ALA A 84 16.57 -24.56 32.74
C ALA A 84 15.37 -25.32 32.19
N ARG A 85 15.57 -26.63 31.92
CA ARG A 85 14.52 -27.52 31.43
C ARG A 85 13.34 -27.62 32.39
N GLU A 86 13.60 -27.65 33.69
CA GLU A 86 12.56 -27.75 34.71
C GLU A 86 11.79 -26.44 34.88
N LEU A 87 12.46 -25.28 34.81
CA LEU A 87 11.79 -23.97 34.79
C LEU A 87 10.88 -23.82 33.57
N TYR A 88 11.35 -24.19 32.37
CA TYR A 88 10.51 -24.16 31.16
C TYR A 88 9.25 -25.02 31.32
N LYS A 89 9.37 -26.26 31.82
CA LYS A 89 8.19 -27.11 32.07
C LYS A 89 7.19 -26.49 33.03
N LYS A 90 7.66 -25.90 34.14
CA LYS A 90 6.80 -25.26 35.14
C LYS A 90 5.99 -24.11 34.54
N ILE A 91 6.59 -23.31 33.66
CA ILE A 91 5.89 -22.23 32.94
C ILE A 91 4.98 -22.78 31.85
N LYS A 92 5.41 -23.83 31.14
CA LYS A 92 4.58 -24.55 30.16
C LYS A 92 3.29 -25.04 30.81
N LEU A 93 3.36 -25.60 32.02
CA LEU A 93 2.20 -26.07 32.77
C LEU A 93 1.16 -24.96 33.03
N ILE A 94 1.57 -23.70 33.26
CA ILE A 94 0.66 -22.58 33.54
C ILE A 94 -0.34 -22.35 32.40
N ARG A 95 0.08 -22.49 31.14
CA ARG A 95 -0.84 -22.41 29.97
C ARG A 95 -1.94 -23.46 30.03
N TYR A 96 -1.63 -24.64 30.56
CA TYR A 96 -2.51 -25.80 30.58
C TYR A 96 -3.38 -25.90 31.85
N THR A 97 -2.97 -25.25 32.95
CA THR A 97 -3.64 -25.39 34.25
C THR A 97 -4.16 -24.09 34.84
N SER A 98 -3.80 -22.92 34.29
CA SER A 98 -4.33 -21.64 34.76
C SER A 98 -5.74 -21.38 34.22
N SER A 99 -6.68 -21.11 35.12
CA SER A 99 -8.04 -20.69 34.77
C SER A 99 -8.13 -19.31 34.11
N LEU A 100 -7.01 -18.58 34.05
CA LEU A 100 -6.91 -17.29 33.35
C LEU A 100 -6.64 -17.49 31.85
N VAL A 101 -5.83 -18.48 31.48
CA VAL A 101 -5.30 -18.64 30.10
C VAL A 101 -6.16 -19.54 29.21
N ALA A 102 -7.13 -20.23 29.83
CA ALA A 102 -7.86 -21.40 29.31
C ALA A 102 -8.14 -21.42 27.80
N ASP A 103 -7.20 -22.00 27.05
CA ASP A 103 -7.50 -22.78 25.86
C ASP A 103 -8.43 -23.93 26.30
N PRO A 104 -9.58 -24.15 25.65
CA PRO A 104 -10.59 -25.09 26.13
C PRO A 104 -10.13 -26.55 26.08
N PHE A 105 -9.26 -26.92 25.13
CA PHE A 105 -8.66 -28.25 25.07
C PHE A 105 -7.55 -28.38 26.13
N ALA A 106 -6.72 -27.35 26.29
CA ALA A 106 -5.72 -27.29 27.36
C ALA A 106 -6.34 -27.43 28.75
N ALA A 107 -7.45 -26.73 29.02
CA ALA A 107 -8.19 -26.81 30.28
C ALA A 107 -8.85 -28.18 30.52
N SER A 108 -9.11 -28.95 29.45
CA SER A 108 -9.71 -30.28 29.52
C SER A 108 -8.67 -31.41 29.65
N PHE A 109 -7.50 -31.25 29.02
CA PHE A 109 -6.51 -32.34 28.84
C PHE A 109 -5.09 -32.04 29.35
N GLY A 110 -4.86 -30.85 29.92
CA GLY A 110 -3.55 -30.46 30.43
C GLY A 110 -2.51 -30.36 29.30
N ASP A 111 -1.26 -30.71 29.58
CA ASP A 111 -0.20 -30.82 28.58
C ASP A 111 -0.37 -32.01 27.60
N GLY A 112 -1.39 -32.84 27.82
CA GLY A 112 -1.74 -34.00 26.99
C GLY A 112 -2.57 -33.71 25.73
N VAL A 113 -2.86 -32.44 25.38
CA VAL A 113 -3.73 -32.10 24.22
C VAL A 113 -3.31 -32.80 22.93
N LEU A 114 -2.02 -32.79 22.59
CA LEU A 114 -1.55 -33.48 21.38
C LEU A 114 -1.81 -34.98 21.46
N GLU A 115 -1.55 -35.62 22.60
CA GLU A 115 -1.76 -37.06 22.77
C GLU A 115 -3.26 -37.41 22.64
N GLU A 116 -4.13 -36.60 23.22
CA GLU A 116 -5.59 -36.74 23.10
C GLU A 116 -6.06 -36.55 21.65
N LEU A 117 -5.68 -35.47 20.97
CA LEU A 117 -6.05 -35.23 19.57
C LEU A 117 -5.53 -36.34 18.64
N MET A 118 -4.33 -36.86 18.91
CA MET A 118 -3.73 -37.91 18.10
C MET A 118 -4.34 -39.30 18.37
N ASN A 119 -4.81 -39.58 19.59
CA ASN A 119 -5.34 -40.89 19.97
C ASN A 119 -6.87 -40.99 19.94
N ASN A 120 -7.59 -39.88 20.12
CA ASN A 120 -9.06 -39.83 20.13
C ASN A 120 -9.61 -39.07 18.91
N PRO A 121 -10.16 -39.78 17.90
CA PRO A 121 -10.74 -39.16 16.72
C PRO A 121 -11.90 -38.19 17.02
N GLU A 122 -12.66 -38.41 18.09
CA GLU A 122 -13.78 -37.53 18.44
C GLU A 122 -13.29 -36.17 18.97
N SER A 123 -12.24 -36.17 19.80
CA SER A 123 -11.58 -34.94 20.25
C SER A 123 -10.94 -34.19 19.08
N MET A 124 -10.35 -34.89 18.11
CA MET A 124 -9.86 -34.27 16.86
C MET A 124 -11.01 -33.67 16.02
N VAL A 125 -12.14 -34.37 15.87
CA VAL A 125 -13.34 -33.86 15.16
C VAL A 125 -13.88 -32.59 15.82
N LYS A 126 -13.98 -32.56 17.16
CA LYS A 126 -14.40 -31.38 17.93
C LYS A 126 -13.43 -30.22 17.77
N PHE A 127 -12.12 -30.49 17.82
CA PHE A 127 -11.09 -29.47 17.61
C PHE A 127 -11.16 -28.86 16.21
N VAL A 128 -11.23 -29.69 15.17
CA VAL A 128 -11.32 -29.24 13.78
C VAL A 128 -12.59 -28.41 13.54
N HIS A 129 -13.73 -28.82 14.11
CA HIS A 129 -14.96 -28.04 14.04
C HIS A 129 -14.87 -26.67 14.74
N TYR A 130 -14.16 -26.59 15.87
CA TYR A 130 -13.89 -25.33 16.58
C TYR A 130 -12.89 -24.44 15.82
N ALA A 131 -11.89 -25.04 15.16
CA ALA A 131 -10.89 -24.32 14.40
C ALA A 131 -11.47 -23.63 13.15
N LEU A 132 -12.41 -24.27 12.45
CA LEU A 132 -12.98 -23.77 11.19
C LEU A 132 -14.17 -22.80 11.33
N ARG A 133 -14.85 -22.75 12.48
CA ARG A 133 -16.10 -21.97 12.59
C ARG A 133 -15.85 -20.52 12.99
N GLU A 134 -16.63 -19.61 12.41
CA GLU A 134 -16.66 -18.18 12.78
C GLU A 134 -17.54 -17.91 14.02
N ASP A 135 -18.46 -18.82 14.37
CA ASP A 135 -19.48 -18.62 15.41
C ASP A 135 -19.29 -19.46 16.68
N ASP A 136 -20.22 -19.32 17.64
CA ASP A 136 -20.19 -19.94 18.96
C ASP A 136 -20.92 -21.30 19.04
N LYS A 137 -21.40 -21.83 17.91
CA LYS A 137 -22.27 -23.01 17.88
C LYS A 137 -21.47 -24.30 17.74
N THR A 138 -21.83 -25.30 18.55
CA THR A 138 -21.32 -26.67 18.41
C THR A 138 -22.21 -27.49 17.47
N LEU A 139 -21.69 -28.66 17.04
CA LEU A 139 -22.49 -29.69 16.39
C LEU A 139 -23.67 -30.09 17.30
N SER A 140 -24.87 -30.24 16.75
CA SER A 140 -26.06 -30.57 17.55
C SER A 140 -26.04 -32.00 18.10
N GLU A 141 -26.85 -32.28 19.12
CA GLU A 141 -26.96 -33.64 19.68
C GLU A 141 -27.42 -34.66 18.61
N GLU A 142 -28.27 -34.24 17.67
CA GLU A 142 -28.70 -35.07 16.54
C GLU A 142 -27.53 -35.40 15.60
N VAL A 143 -26.67 -34.41 15.30
CA VAL A 143 -25.46 -34.57 14.47
C VAL A 143 -24.50 -35.59 15.08
N LEU A 144 -24.26 -35.48 16.39
CA LEU A 144 -23.28 -36.30 17.13
C LEU A 144 -23.80 -37.72 17.40
N SER A 145 -25.12 -37.90 17.56
CA SER A 145 -25.75 -39.21 17.76
C SER A 145 -25.49 -40.20 16.63
N ILE A 146 -25.21 -39.73 15.41
CA ILE A 146 -25.00 -40.57 14.21
C ILE A 146 -23.70 -41.40 14.29
N LYS A 147 -22.79 -41.05 15.21
CA LYS A 147 -21.54 -41.76 15.46
C LYS A 147 -21.36 -42.18 16.92
N ASP A 148 -22.44 -42.17 17.71
CA ASP A 148 -22.39 -42.37 19.18
C ASP A 148 -21.38 -41.42 19.87
N MET A 149 -21.20 -40.20 19.33
CA MET A 149 -20.29 -39.19 19.89
C MET A 149 -20.97 -38.41 21.01
N GLU A 150 -20.20 -38.05 22.04
CA GLU A 150 -20.70 -37.19 23.12
C GLU A 150 -20.85 -35.73 22.63
N PRO A 151 -21.78 -34.94 23.22
CA PRO A 151 -21.83 -33.50 23.01
C PRO A 151 -20.47 -32.82 23.17
N ASP A 152 -20.18 -31.81 22.33
CA ASP A 152 -19.00 -30.97 22.52
C ASP A 152 -19.20 -30.05 23.74
N ARG A 153 -18.70 -30.50 24.89
CA ARG A 153 -18.69 -29.74 26.15
C ARG A 153 -17.39 -28.95 26.35
N ILE A 154 -16.47 -29.03 25.39
CA ILE A 154 -15.15 -28.38 25.42
C ILE A 154 -15.29 -26.97 24.85
N THR A 155 -15.99 -26.82 23.72
CA THR A 155 -16.10 -25.54 23.00
C THR A 155 -17.50 -24.93 22.95
N ALA A 156 -18.47 -25.48 23.69
CA ALA A 156 -19.85 -24.97 23.75
C ALA A 156 -19.91 -23.50 24.22
N GLY A 157 -20.47 -22.63 23.37
CA GLY A 157 -20.61 -21.20 23.66
C GLY A 157 -19.31 -20.40 23.55
N LEU A 158 -18.25 -20.98 22.97
CA LEU A 158 -17.01 -20.29 22.63
C LEU A 158 -16.97 -20.01 21.12
N GLN A 159 -16.65 -18.78 20.75
CA GLN A 159 -16.41 -18.38 19.36
C GLN A 159 -15.22 -19.17 18.79
N GLY A 160 -15.37 -19.72 17.57
CA GLY A 160 -14.30 -20.46 16.91
C GLY A 160 -13.13 -19.61 16.41
N LEU A 161 -12.13 -20.28 15.84
CA LEU A 161 -10.83 -19.66 15.51
C LEU A 161 -10.73 -19.05 14.10
N ASP A 162 -11.70 -19.30 13.22
CA ASP A 162 -11.72 -18.83 11.81
C ASP A 162 -10.42 -19.13 11.04
N LEU A 163 -9.90 -20.36 11.17
CA LEU A 163 -8.72 -20.82 10.44
C LEU A 163 -9.08 -21.38 9.07
N GLN A 164 -8.20 -21.21 8.07
CA GLN A 164 -8.35 -21.91 6.80
C GLN A 164 -8.11 -23.42 6.98
N VAL A 165 -8.69 -24.23 6.09
CA VAL A 165 -8.63 -25.70 6.14
C VAL A 165 -7.20 -26.24 6.20
N ASP A 166 -6.28 -25.60 5.48
CA ASP A 166 -4.88 -26.02 5.40
C ASP A 166 -4.06 -25.63 6.67
N ASP A 167 -4.50 -24.62 7.41
CA ASP A 167 -3.79 -24.09 8.60
C ASP A 167 -4.07 -24.91 9.87
N VAL A 168 -5.16 -25.69 9.92
CA VAL A 168 -5.59 -26.41 11.14
C VAL A 168 -4.53 -27.42 11.62
N ALA A 169 -3.83 -28.09 10.69
CA ALA A 169 -2.77 -29.04 11.04
C ALA A 169 -1.48 -28.35 11.51
N LEU A 170 -1.18 -27.18 10.94
CA LEU A 170 -0.05 -26.35 11.35
C LEU A 170 -0.26 -25.84 12.77
N TYR A 171 -1.45 -25.28 13.05
CA TYR A 171 -1.85 -24.80 14.37
C TYR A 171 -1.64 -25.87 15.46
N ILE A 172 -2.17 -27.08 15.27
CA ILE A 172 -2.02 -28.19 16.25
C ILE A 172 -0.54 -28.54 16.47
N THR A 173 0.25 -28.61 15.39
CA THR A 173 1.67 -28.98 15.43
C THR A 173 2.51 -27.96 16.20
N GLU A 174 2.23 -26.67 16.03
CA GLU A 174 2.93 -25.58 16.71
C GLU A 174 2.48 -25.39 18.17
N HIS A 175 1.16 -25.42 18.40
CA HIS A 175 0.56 -25.06 19.68
C HIS A 175 0.59 -26.20 20.71
N TYR A 176 0.54 -27.47 20.25
CA TYR A 176 0.56 -28.66 21.11
C TYR A 176 1.74 -29.61 20.83
N GLY A 177 2.27 -29.60 19.61
CA GLY A 177 3.29 -30.55 19.15
C GLY A 177 4.74 -30.21 19.51
N ASP A 178 5.03 -28.98 19.98
CA ASP A 178 6.40 -28.43 20.04
C ASP A 178 7.16 -28.68 18.71
N GLY A 179 6.49 -28.53 17.56
CA GLY A 179 7.06 -28.73 16.21
C GLY A 179 7.26 -30.19 15.76
N LYS A 180 6.74 -31.18 16.49
CA LYS A 180 6.94 -32.61 16.18
C LYS A 180 5.69 -33.26 15.59
N ASP A 181 5.92 -34.39 14.89
CA ASP A 181 4.89 -35.28 14.34
C ASP A 181 3.94 -34.68 13.28
N SER A 182 4.28 -33.53 12.68
CA SER A 182 3.49 -32.80 11.64
C SER A 182 2.74 -33.69 10.64
N LYS A 183 3.45 -34.56 9.91
CA LYS A 183 2.84 -35.48 8.92
C LYS A 183 1.80 -36.45 9.49
N LYS A 184 1.88 -36.77 10.78
CA LYS A 184 0.85 -37.57 11.46
C LYS A 184 -0.34 -36.70 11.88
N VAL A 185 -0.10 -35.47 12.31
CA VAL A 185 -1.13 -34.47 12.62
C VAL A 185 -1.96 -34.16 11.37
N GLU A 186 -1.33 -33.84 10.25
CA GLU A 186 -1.97 -33.66 8.93
C GLU A 186 -2.91 -34.84 8.59
N SER A 187 -2.41 -36.07 8.73
CA SER A 187 -3.19 -37.29 8.45
C SER A 187 -4.38 -37.48 9.40
N LYS A 188 -4.32 -36.93 10.63
CA LYS A 188 -5.38 -37.03 11.64
C LYS A 188 -6.44 -35.94 11.48
N VAL A 189 -6.00 -34.71 11.19
CA VAL A 189 -6.88 -33.60 10.81
C VAL A 189 -7.69 -33.98 9.57
N LYS A 190 -7.04 -34.54 8.54
CA LYS A 190 -7.74 -35.02 7.33
C LYS A 190 -8.81 -36.07 7.64
N ALA A 191 -8.48 -37.07 8.46
CA ALA A 191 -9.45 -38.10 8.84
C ALA A 191 -10.62 -37.55 9.67
N ALA A 192 -10.42 -36.45 10.40
CA ALA A 192 -11.48 -35.74 11.11
C ALA A 192 -12.34 -34.88 10.17
N MET A 193 -11.76 -34.23 9.16
CA MET A 193 -12.49 -33.54 8.08
C MET A 193 -13.40 -34.51 7.32
N ASP A 194 -12.86 -35.66 6.87
CA ASP A 194 -13.63 -36.71 6.18
C ASP A 194 -14.81 -37.21 7.06
N MET A 195 -14.64 -37.21 8.38
CA MET A 195 -15.67 -37.62 9.34
C MET A 195 -16.73 -36.54 9.55
N LEU A 196 -16.35 -35.27 9.62
CA LEU A 196 -17.27 -34.12 9.64
C LEU A 196 -18.12 -34.06 8.37
N GLU A 197 -17.52 -34.24 7.19
CA GLU A 197 -18.23 -34.28 5.92
C GLU A 197 -19.28 -35.40 5.91
N LEU A 198 -18.90 -36.62 6.32
CA LEU A 198 -19.82 -37.77 6.38
C LEU A 198 -20.96 -37.55 7.38
N ILE A 199 -20.68 -36.89 8.50
CA ILE A 199 -21.66 -36.49 9.52
C ILE A 199 -22.66 -35.47 8.93
N MET A 200 -22.19 -34.40 8.27
CA MET A 200 -23.05 -33.40 7.62
C MET A 200 -23.90 -34.00 6.48
N LEU A 201 -23.32 -34.91 5.69
CA LEU A 201 -24.04 -35.62 4.62
C LEU A 201 -25.19 -36.48 5.15
N SER A 202 -25.03 -37.08 6.33
CA SER A 202 -25.99 -38.02 6.93
C SER A 202 -27.27 -37.39 7.48
N GLN A 203 -27.36 -36.06 7.55
CA GLN A 203 -28.55 -35.34 8.00
C GLN A 203 -29.63 -35.14 6.91
N ASN A 204 -29.29 -35.36 5.64
CA ASN A 204 -30.20 -35.11 4.53
C ASN A 204 -31.12 -36.31 4.28
N THR A 205 -32.40 -36.06 4.06
CA THR A 205 -33.43 -37.11 3.89
C THR A 205 -33.21 -37.94 2.63
N LYS A 206 -33.79 -39.15 2.56
CA LYS A 206 -33.70 -40.01 1.37
C LYS A 206 -34.30 -39.39 0.09
N GLU A 207 -35.18 -38.40 0.21
CA GLU A 207 -35.76 -37.67 -0.92
C GLU A 207 -34.83 -36.54 -1.37
N GLU A 208 -34.22 -35.78 -0.44
CA GLU A 208 -33.09 -34.90 -0.76
C GLU A 208 -31.90 -35.69 -1.34
N LEU A 209 -31.69 -36.93 -0.92
CA LEU A 209 -30.70 -37.85 -1.50
C LEU A 209 -31.05 -38.29 -2.94
N GLN A 210 -32.29 -38.09 -3.40
CA GLN A 210 -32.70 -38.41 -4.76
C GLN A 210 -32.48 -37.20 -5.69
N ASP A 211 -32.79 -35.99 -5.23
CA ASP A 211 -32.37 -34.75 -5.89
C ASP A 211 -30.84 -34.59 -5.87
N LEU A 212 -30.19 -34.89 -4.74
CA LEU A 212 -28.73 -34.96 -4.64
C LEU A 212 -28.13 -36.09 -5.47
N LYS A 213 -28.85 -37.18 -5.77
CA LYS A 213 -28.39 -38.20 -6.75
C LYS A 213 -28.68 -37.84 -8.20
N GLU A 214 -29.65 -36.99 -8.51
CA GLU A 214 -29.69 -36.37 -9.84
C GLU A 214 -28.59 -35.32 -9.98
N ILE A 215 -28.24 -34.62 -8.90
CA ILE A 215 -27.08 -33.73 -8.83
C ILE A 215 -25.78 -34.53 -8.84
N ASP A 216 -25.71 -35.72 -8.23
CA ASP A 216 -24.52 -36.59 -8.19
C ASP A 216 -24.42 -37.54 -9.37
N MET A 217 -25.48 -37.84 -10.12
CA MET A 217 -25.33 -38.40 -11.47
C MET A 217 -24.85 -37.31 -12.43
N LYS A 218 -25.32 -36.06 -12.30
CA LYS A 218 -24.74 -34.90 -13.00
C LYS A 218 -23.33 -34.56 -12.49
N LYS A 219 -22.99 -34.83 -11.22
CA LYS A 219 -21.63 -34.67 -10.66
C LYS A 219 -20.78 -35.93 -10.77
N GLU A 220 -21.27 -37.09 -11.18
CA GLU A 220 -20.48 -38.27 -11.54
C GLU A 220 -20.24 -38.31 -13.05
N GLU A 221 -21.18 -37.83 -13.87
CA GLU A 221 -20.86 -37.39 -15.24
C GLU A 221 -19.82 -36.27 -15.20
N LYS A 222 -19.91 -35.32 -14.26
CA LYS A 222 -18.78 -34.38 -14.03
C LYS A 222 -17.55 -35.04 -13.38
N LYS A 223 -17.62 -35.84 -12.31
CA LYS A 223 -16.42 -36.37 -11.59
C LYS A 223 -15.69 -37.48 -12.36
N SER A 224 -16.38 -38.24 -13.19
CA SER A 224 -15.72 -39.11 -14.19
C SER A 224 -15.08 -38.28 -15.31
N SER A 225 -15.52 -37.04 -15.54
CA SER A 225 -14.84 -36.06 -16.39
C SER A 225 -13.77 -35.21 -15.66
N GLU A 226 -13.88 -34.94 -14.36
CA GLU A 226 -13.00 -34.06 -13.57
C GLU A 226 -11.70 -34.75 -13.10
N LYS A 227 -11.46 -36.00 -13.54
CA LYS A 227 -10.09 -36.49 -13.75
C LYS A 227 -9.47 -36.03 -15.08
N LYS A 228 -10.06 -35.02 -15.75
CA LYS A 228 -9.52 -34.25 -16.88
C LYS A 228 -9.96 -32.78 -16.87
N ALA A 229 -8.99 -31.90 -16.63
CA ALA A 229 -8.87 -30.53 -17.13
C ALA A 229 -10.02 -29.52 -16.85
N VAL A 230 -9.97 -28.88 -15.67
CA VAL A 230 -10.64 -27.62 -15.29
C VAL A 230 -9.73 -26.92 -14.24
N SER A 231 -9.42 -25.60 -14.24
CA SER A 231 -9.49 -24.55 -15.28
C SER A 231 -8.84 -23.23 -14.78
N ASP A 232 -7.51 -23.09 -14.84
CA ASP A 232 -6.75 -22.04 -14.12
C ASP A 232 -6.93 -20.60 -14.66
N PHE A 233 -7.81 -19.78 -14.08
CA PHE A 233 -7.91 -18.33 -14.37
C PHE A 233 -6.83 -17.53 -13.62
N ILE A 234 -6.14 -16.62 -14.31
CA ILE A 234 -5.05 -15.81 -13.74
C ILE A 234 -5.50 -14.37 -13.54
N ILE A 235 -5.12 -13.70 -12.46
CA ILE A 235 -5.51 -12.30 -12.19
C ILE A 235 -4.75 -11.34 -13.15
N PRO A 236 -5.42 -10.56 -14.02
CA PRO A 236 -4.68 -9.84 -15.06
C PRO A 236 -4.05 -8.51 -14.62
N ASN A 237 -2.77 -8.32 -14.99
CA ASN A 237 -1.91 -7.20 -14.61
C ASN A 237 -2.28 -5.84 -15.25
N LYS A 238 -2.45 -4.77 -14.47
CA LYS A 238 -2.69 -3.40 -14.96
C LYS A 238 -1.46 -2.50 -14.73
N PRO A 239 -1.21 -1.49 -15.60
CA PRO A 239 -0.21 -0.47 -15.34
C PRO A 239 -0.36 0.22 -13.98
N MET A 240 0.74 0.32 -13.24
CA MET A 240 0.82 1.11 -12.01
C MET A 240 0.75 2.59 -12.34
N TYR A 241 1.71 3.08 -13.14
CA TYR A 241 1.92 4.50 -13.40
C TYR A 241 1.10 5.04 -14.58
N ARG A 242 0.87 6.35 -14.55
CA ARG A 242 0.36 7.17 -15.67
C ARG A 242 1.39 8.27 -15.93
N ILE A 243 1.75 8.47 -17.19
CA ILE A 243 2.47 9.66 -17.65
C ILE A 243 1.59 10.45 -18.62
N PHE A 244 1.91 11.73 -18.80
CA PHE A 244 1.22 12.67 -19.69
C PHE A 244 2.07 13.00 -20.91
N GLU A 245 3.38 12.98 -20.76
CA GLU A 245 4.39 13.12 -21.82
C GLU A 245 5.40 11.97 -21.73
N ILE A 246 6.05 11.65 -22.84
CA ILE A 246 7.12 10.63 -22.85
C ILE A 246 8.27 11.01 -21.91
N ASP A 247 8.61 12.30 -21.83
CA ASP A 247 9.76 12.76 -21.06
C ASP A 247 9.52 12.67 -19.54
N ASP A 248 8.26 12.56 -19.07
CA ASP A 248 7.90 12.25 -17.68
C ASP A 248 8.49 10.87 -17.22
N ILE A 249 8.81 9.97 -18.16
CA ILE A 249 9.42 8.66 -17.83
C ILE A 249 10.80 8.79 -17.17
N ASN A 250 11.48 9.93 -17.35
CA ASN A 250 12.75 10.23 -16.70
C ASN A 250 12.58 10.59 -15.22
N GLU A 251 11.35 10.83 -14.77
CA GLU A 251 10.99 11.02 -13.36
C GLU A 251 10.61 9.68 -12.71
N LEU A 252 10.16 8.71 -13.54
CA LEU A 252 9.88 7.34 -13.13
C LEU A 252 11.15 6.50 -12.99
N ARG A 253 11.11 5.62 -11.99
CA ARG A 253 12.29 4.95 -11.42
C ARG A 253 11.90 3.53 -11.03
N GLY A 254 12.85 2.59 -11.07
CA GLY A 254 12.51 1.15 -11.06
C GLY A 254 12.99 0.38 -12.28
N PHE A 255 13.27 1.11 -13.35
CA PHE A 255 13.32 0.61 -14.72
C PHE A 255 14.74 0.28 -15.18
N SER A 256 14.83 -0.71 -16.08
CA SER A 256 16.06 -1.20 -16.70
C SER A 256 16.62 -0.25 -17.77
N GLY A 257 15.79 0.66 -18.29
CA GLY A 257 16.08 1.46 -19.49
C GLY A 257 15.74 0.76 -20.81
N ASN A 258 15.41 -0.54 -20.77
CA ASN A 258 14.93 -1.31 -21.91
C ASN A 258 13.41 -1.52 -21.79
N TRP A 259 12.70 -1.26 -22.89
CA TRP A 259 11.26 -1.11 -22.88
C TRP A 259 10.59 -1.85 -24.04
N TYR A 260 9.41 -2.39 -23.80
CA TYR A 260 8.44 -2.71 -24.84
C TYR A 260 7.32 -1.67 -24.82
N ILE A 261 7.20 -0.92 -25.91
CA ILE A 261 6.10 -0.01 -26.17
C ILE A 261 5.05 -0.80 -26.95
N GLN A 262 3.87 -0.98 -26.37
CA GLN A 262 2.74 -1.69 -26.97
C GLN A 262 1.56 -0.77 -27.19
N GLU A 263 0.75 -1.05 -28.21
CA GLU A 263 -0.53 -0.40 -28.42
C GLU A 263 -1.44 -0.56 -27.20
N LYS A 264 -2.01 0.55 -26.71
CA LYS A 264 -3.08 0.53 -25.70
C LYS A 264 -4.42 0.50 -26.42
N TYR A 265 -5.11 -0.63 -26.35
CA TYR A 265 -6.39 -0.88 -27.02
C TYR A 265 -7.62 -0.44 -26.19
N ASP A 266 -8.56 0.28 -26.81
CA ASP A 266 -9.85 0.68 -26.19
C ASP A 266 -10.91 -0.44 -26.31
N GLY A 267 -10.61 -1.61 -25.74
CA GLY A 267 -11.44 -2.82 -25.84
C GLY A 267 -11.96 -3.33 -24.50
N MET A 268 -12.23 -4.64 -24.43
CA MET A 268 -12.55 -5.38 -23.21
C MET A 268 -11.56 -6.53 -23.03
N ARG A 269 -10.70 -6.44 -22.02
CA ARG A 269 -9.71 -7.46 -21.69
C ARG A 269 -10.29 -8.85 -21.48
N VAL A 270 -9.62 -9.83 -22.08
CA VAL A 270 -9.93 -11.26 -22.05
C VAL A 270 -8.67 -12.10 -21.90
N GLN A 271 -8.81 -13.30 -21.37
CA GLN A 271 -7.79 -14.34 -21.43
C GLN A 271 -8.25 -15.49 -22.33
N LEU A 272 -7.35 -15.96 -23.17
CA LEU A 272 -7.56 -17.09 -24.08
C LEU A 272 -6.76 -18.28 -23.55
N HIS A 273 -7.44 -19.33 -23.09
CA HIS A 273 -6.82 -20.54 -22.57
C HIS A 273 -7.04 -21.66 -23.58
N LYS A 274 -5.97 -22.36 -23.97
CA LYS A 274 -5.99 -23.62 -24.69
C LYS A 274 -5.16 -24.64 -23.89
N ILE A 275 -5.81 -25.62 -23.29
CA ILE A 275 -5.19 -26.64 -22.43
C ILE A 275 -5.77 -28.00 -22.77
N ASP A 276 -4.94 -28.98 -23.15
CA ASP A 276 -5.40 -30.33 -23.55
C ASP A 276 -6.44 -30.32 -24.71
N ASN A 277 -6.36 -29.33 -25.61
CA ASN A 277 -7.34 -28.97 -26.65
C ASN A 277 -8.69 -28.40 -26.14
N ASN A 278 -8.89 -28.25 -24.83
CA ASN A 278 -10.02 -27.49 -24.29
C ASN A 278 -9.72 -26.00 -24.43
N ILE A 279 -10.64 -25.26 -25.05
CA ILE A 279 -10.49 -23.81 -25.26
C ILE A 279 -11.52 -23.07 -24.41
N LYS A 280 -11.05 -22.07 -23.66
CA LYS A 280 -11.86 -21.17 -22.85
C LYS A 280 -11.48 -19.73 -23.09
N VAL A 281 -12.47 -18.85 -23.05
CA VAL A 281 -12.28 -17.40 -23.11
C VAL A 281 -12.92 -16.77 -21.89
N PHE A 282 -12.11 -16.16 -21.02
CA PHE A 282 -12.58 -15.48 -19.82
C PHE A 282 -12.48 -13.98 -19.98
N SER A 283 -13.46 -13.24 -19.45
CA SER A 283 -13.34 -11.78 -19.29
C SER A 283 -12.41 -11.40 -18.13
N TYR A 284 -12.04 -10.12 -18.01
CA TYR A 284 -11.28 -9.59 -16.87
C TYR A 284 -11.84 -9.95 -15.48
N ASN A 285 -13.16 -10.16 -15.36
CA ASN A 285 -13.84 -10.54 -14.12
C ASN A 285 -14.16 -12.05 -14.08
N GLU A 286 -13.27 -12.91 -14.60
CA GLU A 286 -13.33 -14.39 -14.58
C GLU A 286 -14.53 -15.04 -15.30
N LYS A 287 -15.53 -14.26 -15.71
CA LYS A 287 -16.70 -14.79 -16.42
C LYS A 287 -16.30 -15.44 -17.75
N ASP A 288 -16.63 -16.72 -17.90
CA ASP A 288 -16.58 -17.46 -19.14
C ASP A 288 -17.50 -16.81 -20.19
N ILE A 289 -16.92 -16.43 -21.33
CA ILE A 289 -17.57 -15.84 -22.49
C ILE A 289 -17.22 -16.61 -23.78
N THR A 290 -16.78 -17.86 -23.66
CA THR A 290 -16.38 -18.74 -24.78
C THR A 290 -17.47 -18.85 -25.85
N ASP A 291 -18.75 -18.79 -25.45
CA ASP A 291 -19.88 -18.84 -26.38
C ASP A 291 -20.07 -17.56 -27.23
N LYS A 292 -19.44 -16.45 -26.83
CA LYS A 292 -19.43 -15.17 -27.56
C LYS A 292 -18.25 -15.07 -28.53
N CYS A 293 -17.10 -15.64 -28.17
CA CYS A 293 -15.84 -15.51 -28.90
C CYS A 293 -15.62 -16.67 -29.90
N LYS A 294 -16.63 -16.97 -30.73
CA LYS A 294 -16.64 -18.16 -31.59
C LYS A 294 -15.52 -18.17 -32.64
N GLU A 295 -15.25 -17.03 -33.28
CA GLU A 295 -14.19 -16.92 -34.30
C GLU A 295 -12.81 -17.17 -33.67
N GLN A 296 -12.58 -16.65 -32.45
CA GLN A 296 -11.36 -16.89 -31.66
C GLN A 296 -11.20 -18.35 -31.25
N VAL A 297 -12.30 -19.03 -30.88
CA VAL A 297 -12.30 -20.45 -30.53
C VAL A 297 -11.98 -21.32 -31.74
N GLU A 298 -12.53 -21.05 -32.92
CA GLU A 298 -12.19 -21.79 -34.14
C GLU A 298 -10.74 -21.52 -34.61
N GLU A 299 -10.22 -20.32 -34.38
CA GLU A 299 -8.81 -19.99 -34.63
C GLU A 299 -7.87 -20.84 -33.75
N LEU A 300 -8.08 -20.84 -32.43
CA LEU A 300 -7.25 -21.61 -31.49
C LEU A 300 -7.36 -23.14 -31.67
N LYS A 301 -8.44 -23.65 -32.29
CA LYS A 301 -8.57 -25.08 -32.64
C LYS A 301 -7.57 -25.55 -33.71
N LYS A 302 -6.94 -24.65 -34.47
CA LYS A 302 -5.94 -25.05 -35.47
C LYS A 302 -4.77 -25.81 -34.83
N LYS A 303 -4.23 -26.77 -35.57
CA LYS A 303 -3.15 -27.68 -35.11
C LYS A 303 -1.81 -27.00 -34.85
N GLU A 304 -1.65 -25.75 -35.28
CA GLU A 304 -0.43 -24.96 -35.11
C GLU A 304 -0.31 -24.28 -33.73
N TYR A 305 -1.39 -24.28 -32.94
CA TYR A 305 -1.35 -23.86 -31.54
C TYR A 305 -1.23 -25.12 -30.67
N GLY A 306 -0.22 -25.19 -29.80
CA GLY A 306 -0.20 -26.16 -28.71
C GLY A 306 -0.96 -25.65 -27.49
N ASP A 307 -0.48 -25.99 -26.29
CA ASP A 307 -1.06 -25.45 -25.05
C ASP A 307 -0.63 -23.99 -24.87
N CYS A 308 -1.56 -23.10 -24.47
CA CYS A 308 -1.22 -21.72 -24.16
C CYS A 308 -2.24 -21.02 -23.25
N ILE A 309 -1.78 -19.98 -22.57
CA ILE A 309 -2.65 -18.98 -21.94
C ILE A 309 -2.16 -17.60 -22.40
N LEU A 310 -3.05 -16.84 -23.05
CA LEU A 310 -2.75 -15.55 -23.67
C LEU A 310 -3.59 -14.44 -23.03
N ASP A 311 -2.99 -13.27 -22.83
CA ASP A 311 -3.66 -12.06 -22.33
C ASP A 311 -3.89 -11.10 -23.51
N ALA A 312 -5.14 -10.67 -23.69
CA ALA A 312 -5.56 -9.96 -24.90
C ALA A 312 -6.64 -8.91 -24.61
N GLU A 313 -6.75 -7.90 -25.47
CA GLU A 313 -7.91 -7.00 -25.48
C GLU A 313 -8.86 -7.40 -26.63
N LEU A 314 -10.12 -7.65 -26.30
CA LEU A 314 -11.18 -7.91 -27.29
C LEU A 314 -11.74 -6.57 -27.77
N ILE A 315 -11.79 -6.33 -29.09
CA ILE A 315 -12.32 -5.10 -29.68
C ILE A 315 -13.41 -5.46 -30.69
N LEU A 316 -14.48 -4.67 -30.73
CA LEU A 316 -15.54 -4.77 -31.73
C LEU A 316 -15.23 -3.84 -32.91
N PHE A 317 -15.32 -4.34 -34.14
CA PHE A 317 -15.09 -3.60 -35.37
C PHE A 317 -16.34 -3.57 -36.25
N ASP A 318 -16.70 -2.39 -36.77
CA ASP A 318 -17.72 -2.22 -37.81
C ASP A 318 -16.99 -2.06 -39.17
N GLY A 319 -16.88 -3.15 -39.91
CA GLY A 319 -15.91 -3.27 -41.01
C GLY A 319 -14.47 -3.22 -40.47
N ASP A 320 -13.74 -2.17 -40.82
CA ASP A 320 -12.37 -1.89 -40.35
C ASP A 320 -12.31 -0.77 -39.30
N GLU A 321 -13.44 -0.14 -38.96
CA GLU A 321 -13.50 0.92 -37.93
C GLU A 321 -13.65 0.30 -36.53
N PRO A 322 -12.73 0.57 -35.59
CA PRO A 322 -12.85 0.08 -34.21
C PRO A 322 -13.91 0.85 -33.43
N LEU A 323 -14.74 0.11 -32.67
CA LEU A 323 -15.73 0.66 -31.76
C LEU A 323 -15.20 0.66 -30.32
N HIS A 324 -15.63 1.66 -29.54
CA HIS A 324 -15.20 1.84 -28.15
C HIS A 324 -15.51 0.65 -27.24
N ARG A 325 -14.76 0.51 -26.15
CA ARG A 325 -14.95 -0.46 -25.06
C ARG A 325 -16.42 -0.67 -24.65
N ALA A 326 -17.18 0.41 -24.47
CA ALA A 326 -18.59 0.35 -24.08
C ALA A 326 -19.48 -0.37 -25.12
N ASP A 327 -19.16 -0.20 -26.40
CA ASP A 327 -19.88 -0.85 -27.51
C ASP A 327 -19.46 -2.31 -27.67
N THR A 328 -18.18 -2.62 -27.45
CA THR A 328 -17.68 -4.00 -27.33
C THR A 328 -18.39 -4.77 -26.21
N ILE A 329 -18.42 -4.22 -24.99
CA ILE A 329 -19.12 -4.82 -23.84
C ILE A 329 -20.62 -5.01 -24.15
N ALA A 330 -21.26 -4.01 -24.78
CA ALA A 330 -22.66 -4.10 -25.17
C ALA A 330 -22.93 -5.15 -26.27
N HIS A 331 -21.99 -5.39 -27.19
CA HIS A 331 -22.09 -6.49 -28.14
C HIS A 331 -21.94 -7.84 -27.43
N VAL A 332 -20.86 -8.06 -26.67
CA VAL A 332 -20.57 -9.34 -25.99
C VAL A 332 -21.75 -9.81 -25.11
N PHE A 333 -22.35 -8.91 -24.32
CA PHE A 333 -23.41 -9.29 -23.39
C PHE A 333 -24.85 -9.07 -23.88
N LYS A 334 -25.10 -8.24 -24.90
CA LYS A 334 -26.45 -7.90 -25.38
C LYS A 334 -26.65 -8.10 -26.90
N ASN A 335 -25.64 -8.56 -27.63
CA ASN A 335 -25.63 -8.74 -29.09
C ASN A 335 -26.17 -7.51 -29.86
N LYS A 336 -25.71 -6.32 -29.44
CA LYS A 336 -26.24 -5.01 -29.87
C LYS A 336 -25.97 -4.66 -31.33
N TYR A 337 -24.84 -5.13 -31.89
CA TYR A 337 -24.35 -4.74 -33.21
C TYR A 337 -24.16 -5.99 -34.08
N LYS A 338 -25.14 -6.30 -34.95
CA LYS A 338 -25.22 -7.62 -35.61
C LYS A 338 -24.16 -7.88 -36.68
N ASP A 339 -23.74 -6.82 -37.38
CA ASP A 339 -22.84 -6.91 -38.53
C ASP A 339 -21.37 -6.61 -38.15
N ALA A 340 -21.13 -6.22 -36.89
CA ALA A 340 -19.83 -5.92 -36.34
C ALA A 340 -19.14 -7.19 -35.80
N LYS A 341 -17.81 -7.27 -35.94
CA LYS A 341 -16.98 -8.43 -35.58
C LYS A 341 -16.12 -8.19 -34.36
N LEU A 342 -15.95 -9.22 -33.54
CA LEU A 342 -15.01 -9.22 -32.42
C LEU A 342 -13.62 -9.69 -32.92
N ARG A 343 -12.56 -8.92 -32.63
CA ARG A 343 -11.15 -9.27 -32.88
C ARG A 343 -10.38 -9.23 -31.55
N CYS A 344 -9.55 -10.24 -31.26
CA CYS A 344 -8.64 -10.23 -30.11
C CYS A 344 -7.28 -9.66 -30.52
N HIS A 345 -6.72 -8.75 -29.72
CA HIS A 345 -5.33 -8.31 -29.84
C HIS A 345 -4.54 -8.81 -28.63
N VAL A 346 -3.71 -9.84 -28.83
CA VAL A 346 -2.86 -10.42 -27.79
C VAL A 346 -1.70 -9.48 -27.48
N PHE A 347 -1.38 -9.28 -26.20
CA PHE A 347 -0.27 -8.43 -25.78
C PHE A 347 0.64 -9.06 -24.70
N ASP A 348 0.29 -10.23 -24.15
CA ASP A 348 1.13 -10.99 -23.23
C ASP A 348 0.82 -12.50 -23.26
N ILE A 349 1.71 -13.33 -22.72
CA ILE A 349 1.58 -14.79 -22.66
C ILE A 349 1.96 -15.30 -21.26
N MET A 350 1.09 -16.10 -20.65
CA MET A 350 1.24 -16.62 -19.28
C MET A 350 1.59 -18.11 -19.26
N ARG A 351 1.32 -18.84 -20.34
CA ARG A 351 1.77 -20.24 -20.55
C ARG A 351 2.08 -20.47 -22.02
N HIS A 352 3.17 -21.19 -22.30
CA HIS A 352 3.52 -21.71 -23.61
C HIS A 352 3.87 -23.20 -23.51
N GLU A 353 3.10 -24.04 -24.19
CA GLU A 353 3.12 -25.51 -24.04
C GLU A 353 3.01 -25.92 -22.55
N SER A 354 4.02 -26.58 -22.02
CA SER A 354 4.13 -26.97 -20.60
C SER A 354 4.85 -25.95 -19.72
N GLN A 355 5.31 -24.82 -20.27
CA GLN A 355 6.11 -23.82 -19.54
C GLN A 355 5.20 -22.75 -18.90
N ASN A 356 5.39 -22.52 -17.60
CA ASN A 356 4.91 -21.31 -16.93
C ASN A 356 5.73 -20.13 -17.47
N MET A 357 5.05 -19.12 -18.03
CA MET A 357 5.72 -17.91 -18.52
C MET A 357 5.61 -16.75 -17.53
N MET A 358 4.85 -16.87 -16.43
CA MET A 358 4.55 -15.71 -15.57
C MET A 358 5.78 -15.17 -14.83
N GLU A 359 6.65 -16.07 -14.38
CA GLU A 359 7.92 -15.74 -13.70
C GLU A 359 9.01 -15.25 -14.68
N GLU A 360 8.84 -15.49 -15.99
CA GLU A 360 9.80 -15.07 -17.02
C GLU A 360 9.72 -13.56 -17.29
N GLU A 361 10.87 -12.95 -17.61
CA GLU A 361 10.94 -11.54 -17.99
C GLU A 361 10.16 -11.26 -19.29
N LEU A 362 9.60 -10.04 -19.42
CA LEU A 362 8.79 -9.65 -20.57
C LEU A 362 9.53 -9.84 -21.91
N GLU A 363 10.84 -9.62 -21.96
CA GLU A 363 11.66 -9.90 -23.14
C GLU A 363 11.53 -11.36 -23.61
N VAL A 364 11.53 -12.32 -22.69
CA VAL A 364 11.33 -13.76 -22.98
C VAL A 364 9.90 -14.00 -23.47
N ARG A 365 8.89 -13.43 -22.80
CA ARG A 365 7.47 -13.60 -23.16
C ARG A 365 7.15 -12.98 -24.52
N MET A 366 7.68 -11.80 -24.81
CA MET A 366 7.54 -11.12 -26.12
C MET A 366 8.29 -11.87 -27.21
N THR A 367 9.51 -12.34 -26.95
CA THR A 367 10.28 -13.18 -27.89
C THR A 367 9.52 -14.46 -28.24
N THR A 368 8.86 -15.08 -27.25
CA THR A 368 7.99 -16.25 -27.46
C THR A 368 6.80 -15.93 -28.37
N LEU A 369 6.11 -14.80 -28.18
CA LEU A 369 5.04 -14.34 -29.07
C LEU A 369 5.56 -14.03 -30.48
N PHE A 370 6.66 -13.29 -30.61
CA PHE A 370 7.24 -12.91 -31.89
C PHE A 370 7.66 -14.12 -32.74
N ASN A 371 8.32 -15.11 -32.12
CA ASN A 371 8.84 -16.27 -32.84
C ASN A 371 7.78 -17.32 -33.15
N ASN A 372 6.79 -17.52 -32.26
CA ASN A 372 5.86 -18.64 -32.35
C ASN A 372 4.42 -18.26 -32.70
N TYR A 373 4.03 -16.99 -32.63
CA TYR A 373 2.63 -16.58 -32.77
C TYR A 373 2.38 -15.46 -33.80
N SER A 374 3.29 -14.49 -34.01
CA SER A 374 3.03 -13.37 -34.96
C SER A 374 2.76 -13.80 -36.41
N ALA A 375 3.32 -14.93 -36.85
CA ALA A 375 3.03 -15.50 -38.18
C ALA A 375 1.63 -16.13 -38.30
N LYS A 376 0.88 -16.23 -37.19
CA LYS A 376 -0.45 -16.85 -37.06
C LYS A 376 -1.57 -15.81 -36.90
N SER A 377 -1.26 -14.51 -36.95
CA SER A 377 -2.25 -13.43 -36.92
C SER A 377 -3.35 -13.62 -37.97
N SER A 378 -4.57 -13.30 -37.59
CA SER A 378 -5.81 -13.52 -38.34
C SER A 378 -6.84 -12.44 -38.03
N ASP A 379 -7.94 -12.38 -38.78
CA ASP A 379 -9.07 -11.49 -38.45
C ASP A 379 -9.65 -11.72 -37.04
N ALA A 380 -9.52 -12.93 -36.49
CA ALA A 380 -10.10 -13.31 -35.22
C ALA A 380 -9.17 -13.04 -34.02
N ILE A 381 -7.87 -13.34 -34.19
CA ILE A 381 -6.81 -13.14 -33.19
C ILE A 381 -5.58 -12.58 -33.90
N ASP A 382 -5.15 -11.41 -33.46
CA ASP A 382 -3.92 -10.74 -33.85
C ASP A 382 -2.90 -10.83 -32.69
N TYR A 383 -1.62 -10.98 -33.05
CA TYR A 383 -0.50 -11.15 -32.11
C TYR A 383 0.53 -10.03 -32.30
N PRO A 384 1.36 -9.73 -31.27
CA PRO A 384 2.31 -8.62 -31.33
C PRO A 384 3.19 -8.64 -32.57
N SER A 385 3.30 -7.51 -33.24
CA SER A 385 4.14 -7.33 -34.43
C SER A 385 4.98 -6.05 -34.28
N LYS A 386 5.93 -5.80 -35.19
CA LYS A 386 6.68 -4.53 -35.20
C LYS A 386 5.83 -3.29 -35.53
N LYS A 387 4.55 -3.45 -35.87
CA LYS A 387 3.61 -2.36 -36.11
C LYS A 387 3.09 -1.77 -34.79
N ASP A 388 2.71 -2.64 -33.87
CA ASP A 388 1.95 -2.36 -32.64
C ASP A 388 2.78 -2.59 -31.36
N THR A 389 3.89 -3.33 -31.45
CA THR A 389 4.81 -3.61 -30.34
C THR A 389 6.27 -3.37 -30.77
N ARG A 390 7.00 -2.52 -30.03
CA ARG A 390 8.37 -2.12 -30.34
C ARG A 390 9.27 -2.16 -29.10
N GLN A 391 10.48 -2.69 -29.25
CA GLN A 391 11.51 -2.63 -28.22
C GLN A 391 12.32 -1.33 -28.37
N ALA A 392 12.60 -0.63 -27.27
CA ALA A 392 13.47 0.55 -27.24
C ALA A 392 14.42 0.49 -26.04
N ASP A 393 15.69 0.85 -26.26
CA ASP A 393 16.76 0.98 -25.27
C ASP A 393 17.16 2.46 -25.02
N SER A 394 16.44 3.40 -25.64
CA SER A 394 16.68 4.84 -25.55
C SER A 394 15.37 5.63 -25.45
N LEU A 395 15.39 6.74 -24.72
CA LEU A 395 14.25 7.67 -24.62
C LEU A 395 13.81 8.20 -25.99
N LYS A 396 14.76 8.38 -26.91
CA LYS A 396 14.49 8.86 -28.28
C LYS A 396 13.66 7.85 -29.06
N ASP A 397 14.08 6.59 -29.04
CA ASP A 397 13.39 5.52 -29.76
C ASP A 397 12.05 5.18 -29.09
N LEU A 398 11.99 5.24 -27.75
CA LEU A 398 10.74 5.13 -27.00
C LEU A 398 9.73 6.22 -27.39
N LYS A 399 10.19 7.47 -27.54
CA LYS A 399 9.36 8.60 -28.00
C LYS A 399 8.85 8.39 -29.43
N GLU A 400 9.78 8.10 -30.35
CA GLU A 400 9.45 7.86 -31.76
C GLU A 400 8.46 6.69 -31.93
N TYR A 401 8.65 5.58 -31.20
CA TYR A 401 7.79 4.40 -31.34
C TYR A 401 6.45 4.60 -30.63
N ALA A 402 6.40 5.32 -29.51
CA ALA A 402 5.14 5.68 -28.88
C ALA A 402 4.31 6.61 -29.76
N GLU A 403 4.91 7.62 -30.37
CA GLU A 403 4.25 8.50 -31.34
C GLU A 403 3.71 7.69 -32.54
N GLN A 404 4.53 6.82 -33.15
CA GLN A 404 4.11 5.96 -34.28
C GLN A 404 2.97 4.99 -33.92
N ILE A 405 3.03 4.33 -32.75
CA ILE A 405 1.95 3.44 -32.29
C ILE A 405 0.69 4.24 -31.94
N MET A 406 0.84 5.50 -31.51
CA MET A 406 -0.28 6.42 -31.32
C MET A 406 -0.90 6.97 -32.61
N GLU A 407 -0.34 6.72 -33.79
CA GLU A 407 -1.03 7.02 -35.05
C GLU A 407 -2.03 5.92 -35.44
N ILE A 408 -1.96 4.73 -34.82
CA ILE A 408 -2.87 3.62 -35.13
C ILE A 408 -4.31 3.97 -34.68
N PRO A 409 -5.36 3.79 -35.52
CA PRO A 409 -6.74 4.16 -35.18
C PRO A 409 -7.33 3.46 -33.96
N THR A 410 -6.96 2.20 -33.71
CA THR A 410 -7.37 1.37 -32.56
C THR A 410 -6.78 1.83 -31.23
N SER A 411 -5.70 2.61 -31.27
CA SER A 411 -4.94 2.99 -30.10
C SER A 411 -5.66 4.12 -29.33
N GLU A 412 -5.82 3.95 -28.02
CA GLU A 412 -6.08 5.05 -27.09
C GLU A 412 -4.78 5.68 -26.53
N GLY A 413 -3.63 5.09 -26.85
CA GLY A 413 -2.32 5.43 -26.33
C GLY A 413 -1.32 4.28 -26.45
N VAL A 414 -0.33 4.25 -25.56
CA VAL A 414 0.58 3.11 -25.39
C VAL A 414 0.61 2.60 -23.96
N VAL A 415 0.93 1.31 -23.82
CA VAL A 415 1.43 0.72 -22.60
C VAL A 415 2.93 0.54 -22.78
N ILE A 416 3.72 1.24 -21.97
CA ILE A 416 5.17 1.10 -21.93
C ILE A 416 5.48 0.15 -20.79
N LYS A 417 6.12 -0.97 -21.09
CA LYS A 417 6.47 -2.01 -20.11
C LYS A 417 7.99 -2.18 -20.06
N ASP A 418 8.55 -2.35 -18.87
CA ASP A 418 9.97 -2.69 -18.74
C ASP A 418 10.26 -4.09 -19.31
N ALA A 419 11.38 -4.26 -20.02
CA ALA A 419 11.81 -5.55 -20.56
C ALA A 419 12.02 -6.62 -19.47
N THR A 420 12.43 -6.21 -18.27
CA THR A 420 12.62 -7.08 -17.09
C THR A 420 11.35 -7.20 -16.22
N SER A 421 10.17 -6.88 -16.74
CA SER A 421 8.91 -7.04 -16.01
C SER A 421 8.39 -8.48 -16.07
N THR A 422 8.23 -9.14 -14.93
CA THR A 422 7.51 -10.42 -14.82
C THR A 422 6.01 -10.20 -14.96
N TYR A 423 5.25 -11.28 -15.19
CA TYR A 423 3.79 -11.25 -15.07
C TYR A 423 3.42 -11.50 -13.60
N TYR A 424 3.44 -10.43 -12.83
CA TYR A 424 3.10 -10.41 -11.40
C TYR A 424 1.83 -11.21 -11.04
N ILE A 425 1.91 -11.97 -9.96
CA ILE A 425 0.83 -12.76 -9.35
C ILE A 425 0.48 -12.10 -7.99
N GLY A 426 -0.73 -12.32 -7.47
CA GLY A 426 -1.19 -11.76 -6.19
C GLY A 426 -1.84 -10.38 -6.32
N THR A 427 -1.15 -9.40 -6.94
CA THR A 427 -1.67 -8.04 -7.13
C THR A 427 -2.12 -7.72 -8.57
N LYS A 428 -3.06 -6.78 -8.69
CA LYS A 428 -3.60 -6.30 -9.99
C LYS A 428 -2.73 -5.21 -10.63
N LYS A 429 -1.68 -4.75 -9.97
CA LYS A 429 -0.86 -3.60 -10.40
C LYS A 429 0.58 -4.04 -10.67
N ASN A 430 1.01 -3.97 -11.93
CA ASN A 430 2.39 -4.25 -12.29
C ASN A 430 3.23 -2.96 -12.16
N PRO A 431 4.23 -2.90 -11.24
CA PRO A 431 5.01 -1.70 -10.97
C PRO A 431 5.92 -1.30 -12.13
N LYS A 432 6.21 -2.21 -13.06
CA LYS A 432 7.05 -1.96 -14.22
C LYS A 432 6.25 -1.63 -15.50
N TRP A 433 4.95 -1.37 -15.38
CA TRP A 433 4.06 -1.04 -16.50
C TRP A 433 3.48 0.37 -16.35
N ILE A 434 3.60 1.16 -17.40
CA ILE A 434 3.22 2.58 -17.49
C ILE A 434 2.17 2.73 -18.61
N LYS A 435 1.17 3.59 -18.41
CA LYS A 435 0.23 3.99 -19.47
C LYS A 435 0.42 5.45 -19.86
N LEU A 436 0.41 5.72 -21.17
CA LEU A 436 0.35 7.06 -21.75
C LEU A 436 -0.83 7.08 -22.72
N LYS A 437 -1.73 8.07 -22.62
CA LYS A 437 -2.91 8.23 -23.50
C LYS A 437 -2.69 9.35 -24.51
N LYS A 438 -3.34 9.26 -25.68
CA LYS A 438 -3.40 10.35 -26.67
C LYS A 438 -4.25 11.54 -26.25
N PHE A 439 -5.06 11.40 -25.20
CA PHE A 439 -6.11 12.33 -24.80
C PHE A 439 -6.28 12.33 -23.28
N VAL A 440 -6.89 13.40 -22.78
CA VAL A 440 -7.16 13.59 -21.35
C VAL A 440 -8.63 13.30 -21.08
N ASP A 441 -8.91 12.67 -19.94
CA ASP A 441 -10.26 12.53 -19.42
C ASP A 441 -10.41 13.55 -18.28
N LEU A 442 -11.46 14.37 -18.30
CA LEU A 442 -11.75 15.40 -17.29
C LEU A 442 -13.18 15.23 -16.76
N ASP A 443 -13.36 15.43 -15.46
CA ASP A 443 -14.68 15.44 -14.82
C ASP A 443 -15.19 16.88 -14.73
N VAL A 444 -16.28 17.20 -15.42
CA VAL A 444 -16.74 18.59 -15.59
C VAL A 444 -18.20 18.74 -15.17
N ILE A 445 -18.52 19.87 -14.54
CA ILE A 445 -19.89 20.18 -14.13
C ILE A 445 -20.70 20.70 -15.32
N VAL A 446 -21.97 20.31 -15.40
CA VAL A 446 -22.91 20.83 -16.41
C VAL A 446 -23.41 22.21 -15.97
N LEU A 447 -23.04 23.24 -16.72
CA LEU A 447 -23.44 24.63 -16.49
C LEU A 447 -24.72 25.04 -17.24
N ASP A 448 -24.97 24.44 -18.42
CA ASP A 448 -26.18 24.66 -19.21
C ASP A 448 -26.49 23.42 -20.07
N LYS A 449 -27.77 23.19 -20.31
CA LYS A 449 -28.33 22.00 -20.96
C LYS A 449 -29.29 22.40 -22.07
N SER A 450 -28.93 22.03 -23.30
CA SER A 450 -29.77 22.24 -24.48
C SER A 450 -30.03 20.94 -25.23
N LYS A 451 -31.11 20.88 -26.02
CA LYS A 451 -31.51 19.69 -26.79
C LYS A 451 -31.58 20.01 -28.28
N THR A 452 -30.90 19.21 -29.10
CA THR A 452 -30.85 19.39 -30.55
C THR A 452 -32.15 18.95 -31.22
N LYS A 453 -32.35 19.37 -32.49
CA LYS A 453 -33.45 18.87 -33.34
C LYS A 453 -33.43 17.34 -33.52
N SER A 454 -32.25 16.71 -33.41
CA SER A 454 -32.05 15.25 -33.43
C SER A 454 -32.24 14.57 -32.06
N LYS A 455 -32.79 15.28 -31.07
CA LYS A 455 -33.06 14.82 -29.68
C LYS A 455 -31.82 14.45 -28.86
N LEU A 456 -30.61 14.82 -29.31
CA LEU A 456 -29.37 14.69 -28.53
C LEU A 456 -29.24 15.86 -27.55
N TYR A 457 -28.47 15.67 -26.49
CA TYR A 457 -28.16 16.71 -25.50
C TYR A 457 -26.83 17.38 -25.84
N SER A 458 -26.78 18.70 -25.69
CA SER A 458 -25.57 19.51 -25.79
C SER A 458 -25.41 20.29 -24.49
N TYR A 459 -24.25 20.10 -23.87
CA TYR A 459 -23.92 20.67 -22.56
C TYR A 459 -22.89 21.77 -22.70
N THR A 460 -23.11 22.88 -22.01
CA THR A 460 -22.04 23.81 -21.64
C THR A 460 -21.45 23.33 -20.33
N VAL A 461 -20.13 23.24 -20.24
CA VAL A 461 -19.43 22.56 -19.14
C VAL A 461 -18.43 23.48 -18.44
N GLY A 462 -18.12 23.18 -17.18
CA GLY A 462 -17.26 23.99 -16.34
C GLY A 462 -16.32 23.21 -15.42
N VAL A 463 -15.37 23.94 -14.84
CA VAL A 463 -14.43 23.48 -13.80
C VAL A 463 -14.50 24.40 -12.58
N GLY A 464 -14.19 23.89 -11.40
CA GLY A 464 -14.25 24.66 -10.15
C GLY A 464 -14.56 23.82 -8.91
N PRO A 465 -15.03 24.42 -7.80
CA PRO A 465 -15.40 25.83 -7.65
C PRO A 465 -14.20 26.81 -7.74
N ILE A 466 -14.50 28.06 -8.08
CA ILE A 466 -13.54 29.16 -8.23
C ILE A 466 -13.89 30.27 -7.24
N ASN A 467 -12.89 30.74 -6.49
CA ASN A 467 -13.06 31.80 -5.48
C ASN A 467 -12.44 33.15 -5.90
N GLU A 468 -11.73 33.19 -7.03
CA GLU A 468 -11.08 34.39 -7.57
C GLU A 468 -11.95 35.02 -8.68
N GLU A 469 -11.89 36.33 -8.87
CA GLU A 469 -12.61 36.99 -9.98
C GLU A 469 -11.96 36.62 -11.32
N MET A 470 -12.72 35.93 -12.18
CA MET A 470 -12.30 35.53 -13.52
C MET A 470 -13.39 35.82 -14.56
N PRO A 471 -13.03 36.05 -15.84
CA PRO A 471 -14.02 36.13 -16.91
C PRO A 471 -14.69 34.77 -17.16
N ASN A 472 -15.98 34.81 -17.50
CA ASN A 472 -16.82 33.63 -17.81
C ASN A 472 -17.05 32.65 -16.65
N LEU A 473 -17.00 33.12 -15.40
CA LEU A 473 -17.56 32.38 -14.27
C LEU A 473 -19.09 32.32 -14.35
N GLN A 474 -19.66 31.20 -13.94
CA GLN A 474 -21.10 30.97 -13.84
C GLN A 474 -21.43 30.35 -12.47
N GLU A 475 -22.46 30.87 -11.82
CA GLU A 475 -22.90 30.39 -10.51
C GLU A 475 -23.78 29.14 -10.64
N ILE A 476 -23.48 28.11 -9.86
CA ILE A 476 -24.29 26.91 -9.63
C ILE A 476 -24.32 26.67 -8.13
N GLU A 477 -25.52 26.60 -7.53
CA GLU A 477 -25.73 26.32 -6.10
C GLU A 477 -24.89 27.18 -5.12
N GLY A 478 -24.72 28.47 -5.42
CA GLY A 478 -23.95 29.39 -4.57
C GLY A 478 -22.42 29.27 -4.71
N ARG A 479 -21.94 28.53 -5.71
CA ARG A 479 -20.51 28.37 -6.04
C ARG A 479 -20.26 28.81 -7.49
N MET A 480 -19.15 29.49 -7.73
CA MET A 480 -18.77 29.92 -9.08
C MET A 480 -17.94 28.83 -9.77
N TYR A 481 -18.20 28.59 -11.06
CA TYR A 481 -17.47 27.63 -11.89
C TYR A 481 -17.04 28.31 -13.19
N LEU A 482 -15.81 28.06 -13.65
CA LEU A 482 -15.32 28.60 -14.92
C LEU A 482 -15.94 27.84 -16.08
N ASN A 483 -16.60 28.55 -17.00
CA ASN A 483 -17.11 28.00 -18.24
C ASN A 483 -15.98 27.71 -19.23
N VAL A 484 -15.86 26.46 -19.65
CA VAL A 484 -14.75 25.97 -20.51
C VAL A 484 -15.24 25.50 -21.88
N GLY A 485 -16.45 25.90 -22.27
CA GLY A 485 -17.03 25.66 -23.59
C GLY A 485 -18.11 24.58 -23.59
N LYS A 486 -18.32 23.95 -24.75
CA LYS A 486 -19.40 22.99 -24.98
C LYS A 486 -18.87 21.59 -25.27
N ALA A 487 -19.51 20.60 -24.66
CA ALA A 487 -19.32 19.20 -25.01
C ALA A 487 -20.04 18.85 -26.32
N LEU A 488 -19.51 17.86 -27.02
CA LEU A 488 -20.12 17.25 -28.21
C LEU A 488 -21.47 16.61 -27.86
N ASN A 489 -22.38 16.60 -28.85
CA ASN A 489 -23.75 16.11 -28.67
C ASN A 489 -23.76 14.63 -28.22
N THR A 490 -24.46 14.34 -27.12
CA THR A 490 -24.53 13.00 -26.53
C THR A 490 -25.97 12.49 -26.37
N LYS A 491 -26.11 11.18 -26.14
CA LYS A 491 -27.36 10.53 -25.72
C LYS A 491 -27.50 10.47 -24.19
N ILE A 492 -26.39 10.64 -23.46
CA ILE A 492 -26.37 10.68 -21.99
C ILE A 492 -27.20 11.89 -21.53
N SER A 493 -28.09 11.65 -20.57
CA SER A 493 -29.02 12.67 -20.07
C SER A 493 -28.76 12.90 -18.59
N VAL A 494 -28.10 14.01 -18.30
CA VAL A 494 -27.84 14.61 -16.98
C VAL A 494 -28.44 16.00 -16.92
N ASP A 495 -28.70 16.53 -15.73
CA ASP A 495 -29.23 17.87 -15.45
C ASP A 495 -28.12 18.90 -15.17
N VAL A 496 -28.49 20.17 -14.96
CA VAL A 496 -27.53 21.24 -14.63
C VAL A 496 -27.12 21.10 -13.18
N GLY A 497 -25.82 21.11 -12.91
CA GLY A 497 -25.22 20.76 -11.60
C GLY A 497 -24.61 19.36 -11.55
N ASP A 498 -25.05 18.43 -12.40
CA ASP A 498 -24.45 17.09 -12.48
C ASP A 498 -23.01 17.14 -13.02
N ILE A 499 -22.18 16.17 -12.63
CA ILE A 499 -20.82 15.98 -13.14
C ILE A 499 -20.84 14.91 -14.24
N ILE A 500 -20.10 15.17 -15.32
CA ILE A 500 -19.89 14.22 -16.43
C ILE A 500 -18.42 14.11 -16.79
N ARG A 501 -17.99 12.91 -17.17
CA ARG A 501 -16.62 12.69 -17.66
C ARG A 501 -16.57 12.96 -19.15
N VAL A 502 -15.67 13.85 -19.56
CA VAL A 502 -15.41 14.19 -20.96
C VAL A 502 -13.99 13.79 -21.37
N LYS A 503 -13.86 13.13 -22.52
CA LYS A 503 -12.60 12.98 -23.23
C LYS A 503 -12.31 14.29 -23.96
N VAL A 504 -11.12 14.84 -23.79
CA VAL A 504 -10.68 16.10 -24.38
C VAL A 504 -9.38 15.85 -25.14
N ASP A 505 -9.33 16.31 -26.38
CA ASP A 505 -8.14 16.14 -27.23
C ASP A 505 -7.05 17.18 -26.85
N GLU A 506 -7.45 18.38 -26.42
CA GLU A 506 -6.53 19.46 -26.04
C GLU A 506 -7.22 20.49 -25.11
N VAL A 507 -6.51 21.06 -24.13
CA VAL A 507 -7.00 22.20 -23.34
C VAL A 507 -6.32 23.48 -23.84
N LYS A 508 -7.09 24.53 -24.14
CA LYS A 508 -6.57 25.79 -24.72
C LYS A 508 -6.75 26.96 -23.79
N LYS A 509 -5.65 27.62 -23.41
CA LYS A 509 -5.67 28.92 -22.74
C LYS A 509 -6.14 30.02 -23.70
N LYS A 510 -7.07 30.87 -23.26
CA LYS A 510 -7.69 31.96 -24.02
C LYS A 510 -7.73 33.22 -23.17
N GLY A 511 -6.66 34.01 -23.25
CA GLY A 511 -6.47 35.16 -22.36
C GLY A 511 -6.35 34.70 -20.91
N GLU A 512 -7.25 35.16 -20.06
CA GLU A 512 -7.35 34.79 -18.64
C GLU A 512 -8.21 33.53 -18.40
N GLY A 513 -8.86 32.96 -19.42
CA GLY A 513 -9.70 31.76 -19.29
C GLY A 513 -9.17 30.54 -20.04
N TYR A 514 -9.93 29.43 -19.98
CA TYR A 514 -9.60 28.15 -20.62
C TYR A 514 -10.75 27.65 -21.49
N SER A 515 -10.46 26.72 -22.41
CA SER A 515 -11.49 26.03 -23.17
C SER A 515 -11.07 24.63 -23.59
N LEU A 516 -12.00 23.67 -23.55
CA LEU A 516 -11.78 22.29 -23.95
C LEU A 516 -11.98 22.12 -25.45
N PHE A 517 -11.01 21.53 -26.14
CA PHE A 517 -11.13 21.16 -27.54
C PHE A 517 -11.67 19.72 -27.67
N SER A 518 -12.69 19.54 -28.52
CA SER A 518 -13.26 18.22 -28.84
C SER A 518 -13.87 17.44 -27.65
N ALA A 519 -14.32 18.13 -26.60
CA ALA A 519 -14.85 17.52 -25.37
C ALA A 519 -16.02 16.53 -25.64
N LYS A 520 -15.74 15.23 -25.61
CA LYS A 520 -16.69 14.13 -25.88
C LYS A 520 -17.13 13.48 -24.58
N VAL A 521 -18.43 13.57 -24.26
CA VAL A 521 -19.00 12.92 -23.06
C VAL A 521 -18.82 11.39 -23.14
N ILE A 522 -18.21 10.81 -22.12
CA ILE A 522 -17.91 9.37 -21.99
C ILE A 522 -18.98 8.69 -21.11
N GLU A 523 -19.09 9.14 -19.86
CA GLU A 523 -19.84 8.49 -18.79
C GLU A 523 -20.29 9.50 -17.72
N ILE A 524 -21.08 9.02 -16.76
CA ILE A 524 -21.39 9.72 -15.51
C ILE A 524 -20.47 9.11 -14.44
N PRO A 525 -19.46 9.86 -13.94
CA PRO A 525 -18.49 9.35 -12.97
C PRO A 525 -19.07 9.33 -11.53
N GLU A 526 -18.55 8.42 -10.71
CA GLU A 526 -18.83 8.36 -9.26
C GLU A 526 -17.89 9.33 -8.50
N VAL A 527 -18.04 10.63 -8.73
CA VAL A 527 -17.25 11.69 -8.06
C VAL A 527 -18.15 12.80 -7.52
N GLU A 528 -17.77 13.40 -6.38
CA GLU A 528 -18.57 14.44 -5.73
C GLU A 528 -18.30 15.85 -6.27
N HIS A 529 -17.13 16.08 -6.89
CA HIS A 529 -16.67 17.40 -7.35
C HIS A 529 -16.06 17.31 -8.76
N PRO A 530 -16.24 18.33 -9.62
CA PRO A 530 -15.57 18.40 -10.91
C PRO A 530 -14.07 18.77 -10.73
N ASP A 531 -13.32 18.61 -11.81
CA ASP A 531 -11.96 19.11 -11.95
C ASP A 531 -11.87 20.62 -11.71
N LYS A 532 -10.68 21.07 -11.33
CA LYS A 532 -10.40 22.45 -10.92
C LYS A 532 -9.71 23.23 -12.02
N LEU A 533 -9.67 24.55 -11.87
CA LEU A 533 -8.96 25.46 -12.76
C LEU A 533 -7.51 25.02 -13.02
N VAL A 534 -6.85 24.58 -11.96
CA VAL A 534 -5.43 24.25 -11.98
C VAL A 534 -5.13 22.97 -12.77
N THR A 535 -6.10 22.05 -12.88
CA THR A 535 -6.05 20.92 -13.82
C THR A 535 -5.95 21.45 -15.26
N LEU A 536 -6.69 22.51 -15.61
CA LEU A 536 -6.63 23.11 -16.95
C LEU A 536 -5.37 23.93 -17.20
N GLU A 537 -4.80 24.52 -16.15
CA GLU A 537 -3.55 25.28 -16.23
C GLU A 537 -2.40 24.41 -16.72
N LEU A 538 -2.23 23.23 -16.13
CA LEU A 538 -1.27 22.23 -16.58
C LEU A 538 -1.50 21.82 -18.03
N LEU A 539 -2.74 21.38 -18.33
CA LEU A 539 -3.10 20.80 -19.62
C LEU A 539 -3.09 21.81 -20.78
N SER A 540 -2.98 23.11 -20.48
CA SER A 540 -2.94 24.19 -21.46
C SER A 540 -1.53 24.65 -21.84
N GLN A 541 -0.49 24.11 -21.21
CA GLN A 541 0.89 24.47 -21.50
C GLN A 541 1.42 23.63 -22.68
N ASP A 542 1.33 24.20 -23.89
CA ASP A 542 1.94 23.64 -25.10
C ASP A 542 3.40 23.21 -24.85
N THR A 543 3.68 21.92 -25.03
CA THR A 543 4.96 21.27 -24.74
C THR A 543 6.07 21.69 -25.72
N LYS A 544 6.65 22.90 -25.56
CA LYS A 544 7.85 23.30 -26.33
C LYS A 544 8.71 24.47 -25.83
N LYS A 545 8.49 24.99 -24.62
CA LYS A 545 9.49 25.87 -23.99
C LYS A 545 9.82 25.35 -22.61
N SER A 546 11.11 25.06 -22.43
CA SER A 546 11.73 25.07 -21.12
C SER A 546 11.27 26.32 -20.36
N LEU A 547 10.75 26.12 -19.16
CA LEU A 547 10.59 27.19 -18.20
C LEU A 547 11.99 27.58 -17.70
N ASN A 548 12.72 28.31 -18.56
CA ASN A 548 13.80 29.19 -18.12
C ASN A 548 13.19 30.36 -17.35
N TYR A 549 12.53 30.06 -16.22
CA TYR A 549 12.44 31.01 -15.14
C TYR A 549 13.87 31.21 -14.65
N ASN A 550 14.35 32.44 -14.77
CA ASN A 550 15.54 32.86 -14.06
C ASN A 550 15.12 33.08 -12.60
N VAL A 551 14.96 31.99 -11.85
CA VAL A 551 14.53 32.02 -10.45
C VAL A 551 15.70 32.52 -9.61
N GLU A 552 15.70 33.82 -9.29
CA GLU A 552 16.45 34.29 -8.13
C GLU A 552 15.85 33.63 -6.88
N ALA A 553 16.67 32.89 -6.15
CA ALA A 553 16.24 32.02 -5.07
C ALA A 553 15.63 32.81 -3.90
N PHE A 554 14.30 32.92 -3.90
CA PHE A 554 13.50 33.23 -2.72
C PHE A 554 12.79 31.95 -2.31
N THR A 555 13.50 31.11 -1.54
CA THR A 555 12.98 29.86 -0.97
C THR A 555 11.63 30.09 -0.28
N LYS A 556 10.57 29.58 -0.88
CA LYS A 556 9.21 29.54 -0.34
C LYS A 556 8.58 28.21 -0.69
N GLY A 557 7.52 27.88 0.03
CA GLY A 557 6.61 26.82 -0.36
C GLY A 557 6.66 25.59 0.52
N VAL A 558 5.48 25.01 0.71
CA VAL A 558 5.34 23.65 1.21
C VAL A 558 5.80 22.73 0.08
N LYS A 559 6.90 22.02 0.30
CA LYS A 559 7.37 20.94 -0.58
C LYS A 559 6.38 19.78 -0.50
N ILE A 560 5.86 19.35 -1.65
CA ILE A 560 4.88 18.26 -1.80
C ILE A 560 5.54 17.15 -2.61
N THR A 561 5.41 15.93 -2.12
CA THR A 561 5.91 14.71 -2.78
C THR A 561 5.00 13.54 -2.40
N ASP A 562 4.80 12.63 -3.35
CA ASP A 562 4.18 11.32 -3.17
C ASP A 562 5.17 10.17 -3.36
N HIS A 563 6.47 10.49 -3.45
CA HIS A 563 7.59 9.55 -3.46
C HIS A 563 7.74 8.71 -4.72
N ILE A 564 6.77 8.83 -5.63
CA ILE A 564 6.60 8.03 -6.84
C ILE A 564 6.77 8.91 -8.09
N HIS A 565 6.34 10.18 -7.99
CA HIS A 565 6.36 11.14 -9.10
C HIS A 565 7.31 12.33 -8.86
N GLY A 566 8.12 12.29 -7.80
CA GLY A 566 9.13 13.30 -7.45
C GLY A 566 8.68 14.33 -6.40
N GLU A 567 9.18 15.56 -6.51
CA GLU A 567 8.93 16.68 -5.59
C GLU A 567 8.46 17.94 -6.32
N ALA A 568 7.54 18.70 -5.72
CA ALA A 568 7.13 20.01 -6.20
C ALA A 568 6.88 21.00 -5.05
N ASN A 569 7.41 22.22 -5.16
CA ASN A 569 7.28 23.30 -4.18
C ASN A 569 6.03 24.13 -4.46
N ALA A 570 5.12 24.22 -3.50
CA ALA A 570 3.88 24.96 -3.65
C ALA A 570 4.10 26.48 -3.68
N ILE A 571 3.64 27.16 -4.74
CA ILE A 571 3.64 28.62 -4.85
C ILE A 571 2.63 29.19 -3.86
N ILE A 572 3.13 29.74 -2.75
CA ILE A 572 2.33 30.28 -1.65
C ILE A 572 2.41 31.81 -1.61
N LYS A 573 1.25 32.46 -1.54
CA LYS A 573 1.12 33.90 -1.25
C LYS A 573 0.39 34.10 0.07
N TYR A 574 0.93 34.94 0.94
CA TYR A 574 0.30 35.33 2.20
C TYR A 574 -0.63 36.52 2.03
N ASP A 575 -1.75 36.49 2.74
CA ASP A 575 -2.59 37.66 3.01
C ASP A 575 -2.78 37.85 4.54
N MET A 576 -3.63 38.78 4.94
CA MET A 576 -3.84 39.16 6.34
C MET A 576 -4.62 38.08 7.14
N ASN A 577 -5.26 37.12 6.47
CA ASN A 577 -6.14 36.11 7.06
C ASN A 577 -5.63 34.66 6.85
N GLY A 578 -4.66 34.44 5.97
CA GLY A 578 -4.13 33.12 5.65
C GLY A 578 -3.09 33.12 4.54
N PHE A 579 -3.16 32.09 3.69
CA PHE A 579 -2.33 31.98 2.50
C PHE A 579 -3.07 31.17 1.42
N THR A 580 -2.73 31.41 0.16
CA THR A 580 -3.29 30.69 -0.99
C THR A 580 -2.17 29.98 -1.74
N ILE A 581 -2.40 28.70 -2.07
CA ILE A 581 -1.58 27.96 -3.04
C ILE A 581 -2.08 28.29 -4.45
N TYR A 582 -1.20 28.86 -5.27
CA TYR A 582 -1.48 29.24 -6.66
C TYR A 582 -1.09 28.18 -7.68
N GLY A 583 -0.30 27.19 -7.28
CA GLY A 583 0.30 26.20 -8.16
C GLY A 583 1.61 25.69 -7.58
N PHE A 584 2.51 25.26 -8.45
CA PHE A 584 3.84 24.73 -8.11
C PHE A 584 4.93 25.45 -8.88
N GLU A 585 6.13 25.56 -8.29
CA GLU A 585 7.30 26.18 -8.93
C GLU A 585 7.81 25.32 -10.10
N GLU A 586 7.68 24.00 -9.97
CA GLU A 586 8.03 22.99 -10.96
C GLU A 586 6.83 22.60 -11.84
N ASN A 587 7.11 22.23 -13.10
CA ASN A 587 6.17 21.60 -14.02
C ASN A 587 6.64 20.17 -14.31
N ASN A 588 6.51 19.29 -13.32
CA ASN A 588 6.95 17.91 -13.32
C ASN A 588 5.78 16.97 -12.99
N LEU A 589 5.99 15.66 -13.01
CA LEU A 589 4.94 14.68 -12.77
C LEU A 589 4.34 14.80 -11.37
N MET A 590 5.15 15.20 -10.37
CA MET A 590 4.66 15.51 -9.02
C MET A 590 3.69 16.69 -9.02
N SER A 591 4.03 17.83 -9.63
CA SER A 591 3.09 18.96 -9.69
C SER A 591 1.86 18.63 -10.55
N LYS A 592 2.03 17.90 -11.66
CA LYS A 592 0.93 17.40 -12.50
C LYS A 592 -0.06 16.51 -11.71
N ASN A 593 0.43 15.70 -10.77
CA ASN A 593 -0.41 14.82 -9.94
C ASN A 593 -0.96 15.53 -8.69
N ALA A 594 -0.14 16.28 -7.95
CA ALA A 594 -0.56 17.02 -6.76
C ALA A 594 -1.68 18.05 -7.05
N LEU A 595 -1.80 18.50 -8.29
CA LEU A 595 -2.85 19.42 -8.72
C LEU A 595 -4.23 18.77 -8.90
N GLN A 596 -4.32 17.46 -9.12
CA GLN A 596 -5.59 16.72 -9.08
C GLN A 596 -6.17 16.77 -7.64
N ASP A 597 -5.32 16.52 -6.64
CA ASP A 597 -5.68 16.51 -5.22
C ASP A 597 -5.43 17.85 -4.48
N ILE A 598 -5.37 18.99 -5.18
CA ILE A 598 -4.90 20.27 -4.62
C ILE A 598 -5.58 20.70 -3.30
N ASP A 599 -6.84 20.32 -3.04
CA ASP A 599 -7.51 20.73 -1.79
C ASP A 599 -7.11 19.87 -0.58
N LEU A 600 -6.74 18.61 -0.80
CA LEU A 600 -6.08 17.79 0.23
C LEU A 600 -4.75 18.45 0.63
N TRP A 601 -3.96 18.85 -0.37
CA TRP A 601 -2.67 19.51 -0.15
C TRP A 601 -2.79 20.91 0.44
N LYS A 602 -3.80 21.70 0.05
CA LYS A 602 -4.13 22.98 0.72
C LYS A 602 -4.45 22.75 2.19
N THR A 603 -5.27 21.75 2.53
CA THR A 603 -5.62 21.43 3.93
C THR A 603 -4.37 21.05 4.74
N GLN A 604 -3.47 20.24 4.18
CA GLN A 604 -2.21 19.87 4.83
C GLN A 604 -1.24 21.06 4.97
N ALA A 605 -1.13 21.90 3.95
CA ALA A 605 -0.37 23.14 3.99
C ALA A 605 -0.98 24.12 5.02
N GLU A 606 -2.30 24.13 5.17
CA GLU A 606 -2.99 24.98 6.15
C GLU A 606 -2.63 24.59 7.57
N GLU A 607 -2.58 23.29 7.86
CA GLU A 607 -1.99 22.81 9.11
C GLU A 607 -0.53 23.28 9.24
N ILE A 608 0.34 23.12 8.21
CA ILE A 608 1.75 23.56 8.28
C ILE A 608 1.83 25.04 8.66
N MET A 609 1.10 25.91 7.97
CA MET A 609 1.24 27.34 8.15
C MET A 609 0.59 27.84 9.44
N LYS A 610 -0.56 27.28 9.85
CA LYS A 610 -1.14 27.55 11.19
C LYS A 610 -0.18 27.15 12.30
N THR A 611 0.46 25.98 12.16
CA THR A 611 1.51 25.52 13.06
C THR A 611 2.71 26.49 13.10
N LYS A 612 3.33 26.82 11.96
CA LYS A 612 4.45 27.78 11.91
C LYS A 612 4.10 29.18 12.46
N GLN A 613 2.90 29.70 12.17
CA GLN A 613 2.42 30.99 12.71
C GLN A 613 2.23 30.95 14.23
N GLY A 614 1.57 29.90 14.74
CA GLY A 614 1.38 29.72 16.18
C GLY A 614 2.71 29.70 16.91
N LYS A 615 3.66 28.92 16.39
CA LYS A 615 4.97 28.77 17.00
C LYS A 615 5.85 30.03 16.95
N LEU A 616 5.79 30.79 15.86
CA LEU A 616 6.39 32.12 15.79
C LEU A 616 5.79 33.07 16.84
N THR A 617 4.48 32.99 17.08
CA THR A 617 3.78 33.77 18.11
C THR A 617 4.25 33.38 19.51
N VAL A 618 4.31 32.08 19.83
CA VAL A 618 4.71 31.60 21.16
C VAL A 618 6.17 31.94 21.47
N SER A 619 7.07 31.86 20.48
CA SER A 619 8.48 32.24 20.63
C SER A 619 8.64 33.73 21.00
N ILE A 620 7.86 34.62 20.37
CA ILE A 620 7.83 36.06 20.70
C ILE A 620 7.26 36.29 22.11
N VAL A 621 6.16 35.63 22.47
CA VAL A 621 5.55 35.74 23.81
C VAL A 621 6.55 35.32 24.90
N ASN A 622 7.19 34.16 24.75
CA ASN A 622 8.16 33.66 25.73
C ASN A 622 9.39 34.59 25.86
N TYR A 623 9.91 35.12 24.75
CA TYR A 623 10.99 36.11 24.78
C TYR A 623 10.60 37.40 25.53
N LEU A 624 9.38 37.90 25.30
CA LEU A 624 8.87 39.10 25.97
C LEU A 624 8.56 38.86 27.46
N GLN A 625 8.10 37.67 27.83
CA GLN A 625 7.91 37.30 29.24
C GLN A 625 9.24 37.15 29.99
N GLU A 626 10.28 36.57 29.36
CA GLU A 626 11.60 36.42 29.99
C GLU A 626 12.36 37.76 30.10
N LYS A 627 12.23 38.64 29.10
CA LYS A 627 13.03 39.88 28.99
C LYS A 627 12.27 41.16 29.33
N GLY A 628 10.94 41.12 29.44
CA GLY A 628 10.04 42.28 29.48
C GLY A 628 9.95 43.00 28.13
N ASP A 629 9.08 44.00 28.02
CA ASP A 629 8.76 44.72 26.78
C ASP A 629 9.99 45.14 25.95
N ARG A 630 9.91 44.92 24.62
CA ARG A 630 11.01 45.16 23.67
C ARG A 630 10.55 45.85 22.41
N SER A 631 11.45 46.58 21.74
CA SER A 631 11.11 47.20 20.46
C SER A 631 10.92 46.14 19.37
N VAL A 632 10.18 46.47 18.31
CA VAL A 632 10.04 45.59 17.13
C VAL A 632 11.40 45.22 16.54
N LYS A 633 12.41 46.08 16.69
CA LYS A 633 13.79 45.77 16.28
C LYS A 633 14.43 44.68 17.16
N ASP A 634 14.34 44.79 18.48
CA ASP A 634 14.95 43.80 19.38
C ASP A 634 14.31 42.41 19.18
N VAL A 635 13.00 42.37 18.93
CA VAL A 635 12.28 41.12 18.61
C VAL A 635 12.67 40.59 17.22
N HIS A 636 12.83 41.46 16.21
CA HIS A 636 13.39 41.07 14.91
C HIS A 636 14.80 40.48 15.05
N ASP A 637 15.69 41.14 15.79
CA ASP A 637 17.07 40.67 16.05
C ASP A 637 17.06 39.30 16.78
N PHE A 638 16.14 39.10 17.74
CA PHE A 638 15.92 37.79 18.40
C PHE A 638 15.44 36.71 17.42
N LEU A 639 14.45 37.01 16.57
CA LEU A 639 13.90 36.06 15.59
C LEU A 639 14.95 35.68 14.53
N MET A 640 15.74 36.64 14.05
CA MET A 640 16.85 36.41 13.12
C MET A 640 17.95 35.52 13.68
N GLN A 641 18.11 35.45 15.00
CA GLN A 641 19.08 34.58 15.68
C GLN A 641 18.53 33.20 16.03
N ASN A 642 17.26 33.10 16.47
CA ASN A 642 16.71 31.91 17.11
C ASN A 642 15.60 31.20 16.31
N MET A 643 15.00 31.89 15.34
CA MET A 643 13.80 31.47 14.61
C MET A 643 13.90 31.76 13.10
N LYS A 644 15.12 31.90 12.55
CA LYS A 644 15.34 32.51 11.23
C LYS A 644 14.52 31.87 10.10
N GLU A 645 14.46 30.54 10.04
CA GLU A 645 13.75 29.83 8.96
C GLU A 645 12.23 30.04 9.07
N THR A 646 11.63 29.80 10.24
CA THR A 646 10.20 30.10 10.50
C THR A 646 9.88 31.61 10.33
N TYR A 647 10.81 32.51 10.62
CA TYR A 647 10.62 33.96 10.44
C TYR A 647 10.72 34.40 8.96
N GLU A 648 11.58 33.75 8.17
CA GLU A 648 11.62 33.89 6.71
C GLU A 648 10.31 33.37 6.10
N ASP A 649 9.90 32.15 6.47
CA ASP A 649 8.69 31.50 5.97
C ASP A 649 7.41 32.33 6.15
N ILE A 650 7.27 33.02 7.29
CA ILE A 650 6.05 33.78 7.64
C ILE A 650 6.13 35.26 7.27
N LEU A 651 7.32 35.89 7.35
CA LEU A 651 7.46 37.35 7.24
C LEU A 651 8.56 37.84 6.27
N ASP A 652 9.14 36.95 5.44
CA ASP A 652 10.33 37.22 4.61
C ASP A 652 11.51 37.83 5.42
N SER A 653 11.62 37.49 6.70
CA SER A 653 12.54 38.14 7.67
C SER A 653 12.43 39.67 7.77
N LYS A 654 11.31 40.30 7.34
CA LYS A 654 11.19 41.76 7.27
C LYS A 654 10.71 42.36 8.60
N GLN A 655 11.58 43.13 9.25
CA GLN A 655 11.25 43.93 10.43
C GLN A 655 10.00 44.82 10.19
N SER A 656 9.82 45.34 8.98
CA SER A 656 8.69 46.20 8.60
C SER A 656 7.32 45.52 8.65
N LYS A 657 7.26 44.18 8.54
CA LYS A 657 6.01 43.41 8.64
C LYS A 657 5.72 42.90 10.06
N LEU A 658 6.76 42.72 10.88
CA LEU A 658 6.66 42.12 12.20
C LEU A 658 5.74 42.91 13.16
N GLY A 659 5.80 44.24 13.10
CA GLY A 659 5.04 45.10 14.01
C GLY A 659 3.52 45.02 13.83
N SER A 660 3.03 44.91 12.59
CA SER A 660 1.60 44.74 12.31
C SER A 660 1.15 43.31 12.54
N TRP A 661 1.90 42.32 12.01
CA TRP A 661 1.60 40.89 12.16
C TRP A 661 1.50 40.44 13.62
N ALA A 662 2.30 41.02 14.52
CA ALA A 662 2.24 40.71 15.94
C ALA A 662 0.99 41.28 16.64
N GLN A 663 0.50 42.45 16.22
CA GLN A 663 -0.70 43.08 16.81
C GLN A 663 -2.01 42.35 16.44
N GLU A 664 -1.97 41.48 15.44
CA GLU A 664 -3.09 40.63 15.01
C GLU A 664 -3.16 39.32 15.82
N ARG A 665 -2.27 39.10 16.79
CA ARG A 665 -2.21 37.89 17.62
C ARG A 665 -2.82 38.16 19.00
N GLU A 666 -3.63 37.23 19.47
CA GLU A 666 -4.46 37.33 20.68
C GLU A 666 -3.69 37.60 22.00
N HIS A 667 -2.36 37.45 22.00
CA HIS A 667 -1.50 37.55 23.19
C HIS A 667 -0.35 38.55 23.05
N LEU A 668 -0.35 39.35 21.98
CA LEU A 668 0.70 40.32 21.68
C LEU A 668 0.09 41.70 21.41
N SER A 669 0.64 42.73 22.03
CA SER A 669 0.13 44.10 21.93
C SER A 669 1.26 45.13 21.88
N MET A 670 0.91 46.41 21.69
CA MET A 670 1.87 47.51 21.61
C MET A 670 1.71 48.46 22.80
N VAL A 671 2.68 48.46 23.71
CA VAL A 671 2.70 49.30 24.91
C VAL A 671 3.91 50.23 24.86
N ASN A 672 3.69 51.54 24.95
CA ASN A 672 4.75 52.56 24.93
C ASN A 672 5.74 52.45 23.73
N GLY A 673 5.25 52.02 22.56
CA GLY A 673 6.08 51.83 21.35
C GLY A 673 6.93 50.56 21.36
N LYS A 674 6.63 49.61 22.24
CA LYS A 674 7.27 48.30 22.37
C LYS A 674 6.23 47.19 22.26
N LEU A 675 6.66 46.04 21.75
CA LEU A 675 5.91 44.80 21.85
C LEU A 675 5.81 44.39 23.33
N HIS A 676 4.59 44.03 23.72
CA HIS A 676 4.21 43.51 25.02
C HIS A 676 3.53 42.16 24.82
N ALA A 677 3.67 41.25 25.78
CA ALA A 677 2.99 39.96 25.82
C ALA A 677 2.22 39.84 27.13
N ASP A 678 1.01 39.28 27.08
CA ASP A 678 0.14 39.22 28.25
C ASP A 678 0.77 38.38 29.38
N PRO A 679 0.74 38.87 30.64
CA PRO A 679 1.45 38.24 31.75
C PRO A 679 0.79 36.95 32.28
N ASP A 680 -0.52 36.76 32.05
CA ASP A 680 -1.28 35.58 32.52
C ASP A 680 -1.28 34.41 31.50
N VAL A 681 -0.58 34.55 30.38
CA VAL A 681 -0.63 33.65 29.23
C VAL A 681 0.56 32.67 29.24
N ILE A 682 0.35 31.44 29.72
CA ILE A 682 1.36 30.37 29.65
C ILE A 682 1.21 29.64 28.30
N LEU A 683 1.98 30.05 27.29
CA LEU A 683 2.05 29.34 26.01
C LEU A 683 3.26 28.39 26.00
N GLN A 684 2.97 27.09 25.87
CA GLN A 684 4.01 26.08 25.66
C GLN A 684 4.58 26.24 24.23
N ASN A 685 5.90 26.46 24.12
CA ASN A 685 6.62 26.55 22.84
C ASN A 685 6.40 25.26 22.03
N GLU A 686 5.84 25.36 20.82
CA GLU A 686 5.76 24.22 19.89
C GLU A 686 6.81 24.29 18.72
N GLU A 687 7.44 25.43 18.43
CA GLU A 687 8.82 25.46 17.87
C GLU A 687 9.63 26.33 18.82
N ILE A 688 10.59 25.71 19.47
CA ILE A 688 11.94 26.23 19.30
C ILE A 688 12.38 25.68 17.94
N ILE A 689 12.94 26.50 17.03
CA ILE A 689 13.77 25.92 15.96
C ILE A 689 15.01 25.37 16.67
N LYS A 690 14.93 24.16 17.20
CA LYS A 690 16.13 23.49 17.69
C LYS A 690 16.92 23.12 16.46
N GLN A 691 18.01 23.86 16.28
CA GLN A 691 19.16 23.44 15.52
C GLN A 691 19.36 21.95 15.78
N TYR A 692 19.37 21.15 14.71
CA TYR A 692 19.76 19.75 14.85
C TYR A 692 21.14 19.72 15.51
N LYS A 693 21.25 18.99 16.62
CA LYS A 693 22.48 18.89 17.42
C LYS A 693 23.54 18.03 16.72
N THR A 694 23.15 17.34 15.65
CA THR A 694 24.03 16.70 14.68
C THR A 694 24.97 17.75 14.07
N PRO A 695 26.30 17.55 14.08
CA PRO A 695 27.24 18.48 13.42
C PRO A 695 26.94 18.58 11.91
N LYS A 696 27.13 19.76 11.33
CA LYS A 696 26.68 20.08 9.95
C LYS A 696 27.30 19.18 8.89
N GLU A 697 28.57 18.83 9.09
CA GLU A 697 29.34 17.90 8.27
C GLU A 697 28.71 16.49 8.19
N TYR A 698 27.86 16.10 9.15
CA TYR A 698 27.16 14.80 9.14
C TYR A 698 25.64 14.91 8.91
N GLN A 699 25.14 16.09 8.52
CA GLN A 699 23.70 16.28 8.26
C GLN A 699 23.26 15.81 6.86
N GLU A 700 24.19 15.68 5.90
CA GLU A 700 23.90 15.33 4.50
C GLU A 700 24.91 14.30 3.97
N GLY A 701 24.49 13.46 3.02
CA GLY A 701 25.32 12.40 2.45
C GLY A 701 24.65 11.65 1.28
N GLU A 702 25.10 10.41 1.03
CA GLU A 702 24.56 9.51 0.01
C GLU A 702 24.00 8.22 0.64
N PHE A 703 23.02 7.57 0.01
CA PHE A 703 22.53 6.26 0.43
C PHE A 703 22.42 5.27 -0.73
N LYS A 704 22.38 3.97 -0.41
CA LYS A 704 22.12 2.85 -1.33
C LYS A 704 21.28 1.79 -0.65
N ILE A 705 20.20 1.36 -1.30
CA ILE A 705 19.36 0.24 -0.88
C ILE A 705 19.70 -0.98 -1.73
N TYR A 706 19.94 -2.12 -1.10
CA TYR A 706 20.27 -3.40 -1.74
C TYR A 706 19.21 -4.45 -1.39
N SER A 707 18.86 -5.29 -2.36
CA SER A 707 18.23 -6.59 -2.10
C SER A 707 19.28 -7.57 -1.61
N ARG A 708 18.90 -8.53 -0.76
CA ARG A 708 19.72 -9.66 -0.33
C ARG A 708 19.17 -10.98 -0.91
N GLU A 709 19.92 -12.06 -0.75
CA GLU A 709 19.53 -13.40 -1.19
C GLU A 709 18.52 -14.08 -0.22
N ASP A 710 18.33 -13.52 0.98
CA ASP A 710 17.33 -13.90 1.99
C ASP A 710 16.06 -13.02 1.93
N SER A 711 15.70 -12.50 0.74
CA SER A 711 14.60 -11.54 0.47
C SER A 711 14.70 -10.16 1.13
N ARG A 712 15.47 -10.01 2.21
CA ARG A 712 15.62 -8.78 3.00
C ARG A 712 16.27 -7.63 2.25
N VAL A 713 16.17 -6.43 2.85
CA VAL A 713 16.63 -5.18 2.25
C VAL A 713 17.65 -4.44 3.12
N HIS A 714 18.71 -3.93 2.50
CA HIS A 714 19.84 -3.27 3.16
C HIS A 714 19.96 -1.80 2.77
N LEU A 715 19.73 -0.87 3.70
CA LEU A 715 19.94 0.57 3.51
C LEU A 715 21.34 0.98 4.03
N SER A 716 22.27 1.19 3.10
CA SER A 716 23.57 1.82 3.35
C SER A 716 23.47 3.34 3.29
N ILE A 717 24.08 4.04 4.23
CA ILE A 717 24.14 5.50 4.36
C ILE A 717 25.62 5.90 4.50
N LYS A 718 26.12 6.79 3.65
CA LYS A 718 27.47 7.35 3.72
C LYS A 718 27.38 8.85 4.01
N VAL A 719 28.02 9.29 5.10
CA VAL A 719 28.20 10.71 5.45
C VAL A 719 29.69 10.96 5.69
N GLU A 720 30.26 11.92 4.96
CA GLU A 720 31.73 12.11 4.86
C GLU A 720 32.48 10.79 4.59
N ASP A 721 33.36 10.33 5.49
CA ASP A 721 34.10 9.06 5.37
C ASP A 721 33.41 7.87 6.09
N GLU A 722 32.34 8.11 6.85
CA GLU A 722 31.64 7.09 7.65
C GLU A 722 30.51 6.42 6.86
N ILE A 723 30.39 5.09 6.97
CA ILE A 723 29.34 4.31 6.30
C ILE A 723 28.54 3.49 7.33
N MET A 724 27.28 3.87 7.45
CA MET A 724 26.26 3.33 8.35
C MET A 724 25.34 2.38 7.58
N HIS A 725 25.00 1.21 8.13
CA HIS A 725 24.07 0.29 7.48
C HIS A 725 22.87 -0.04 8.37
N TRP A 726 21.69 -0.04 7.75
CA TRP A 726 20.49 -0.65 8.27
C TRP A 726 20.16 -1.92 7.47
N THR A 727 19.68 -2.96 8.13
CA THR A 727 18.84 -3.99 7.48
C THR A 727 17.39 -3.65 7.80
N ILE A 728 16.47 -3.95 6.89
CA ILE A 728 15.02 -3.88 7.07
C ILE A 728 14.45 -5.23 6.61
N ASP A 729 13.60 -5.84 7.44
CA ASP A 729 12.97 -7.12 7.16
C ASP A 729 11.77 -6.91 6.24
N LEU A 730 11.80 -7.58 5.11
CA LEU A 730 10.77 -7.57 4.07
C LEU A 730 10.81 -8.97 3.45
N GLU A 731 9.71 -9.70 3.50
CA GLU A 731 9.65 -11.09 3.04
C GLU A 731 9.48 -11.18 1.51
N ASN A 732 8.97 -10.11 0.89
CA ASN A 732 8.62 -10.05 -0.53
C ASN A 732 8.67 -8.61 -1.10
N GLU A 733 8.54 -8.49 -2.43
CA GLU A 733 8.52 -7.19 -3.11
C GLU A 733 7.25 -6.34 -2.83
N GLU A 734 6.12 -6.93 -2.40
CA GLU A 734 4.89 -6.17 -2.11
C GLU A 734 5.05 -5.36 -0.81
N GLU A 735 5.71 -5.93 0.19
CA GLU A 735 6.09 -5.26 1.44
C GLU A 735 7.09 -4.12 1.22
N LEU A 736 7.96 -4.20 0.21
CA LEU A 736 8.83 -3.08 -0.18
C LEU A 736 8.00 -1.86 -0.63
N PHE A 737 6.89 -2.08 -1.33
CA PHE A 737 5.96 -1.01 -1.69
C PHE A 737 5.10 -0.55 -0.51
N ASP A 738 4.76 -1.42 0.46
CA ASP A 738 4.07 -0.99 1.68
C ASP A 738 4.97 -0.14 2.59
N LEU A 739 6.22 -0.57 2.82
CA LEU A 739 7.23 0.16 3.59
C LEU A 739 7.43 1.59 3.07
N PHE A 740 7.54 1.75 1.74
CA PHE A 740 7.89 3.03 1.11
C PHE A 740 6.68 3.82 0.58
N GLY A 741 5.52 3.20 0.37
CA GLY A 741 4.36 3.83 -0.28
C GLY A 741 3.02 3.77 0.47
N ALA A 742 2.81 2.85 1.41
CA ALA A 742 1.57 2.74 2.19
C ALA A 742 1.74 2.82 3.72
N ALA A 743 2.96 3.14 4.18
CA ALA A 743 3.36 3.38 5.57
C ALA A 743 3.32 2.15 6.48
N GLY A 744 3.49 0.96 5.90
CA GLY A 744 3.77 -0.28 6.60
C GLY A 744 4.99 -0.18 7.53
N LYS A 745 4.95 -0.96 8.62
CA LYS A 745 5.94 -0.89 9.70
C LYS A 745 6.71 -2.20 9.80
N TYR A 746 7.96 -2.12 9.36
CA TYR A 746 8.80 -3.29 9.16
C TYR A 746 9.94 -3.34 10.18
N PRO A 747 10.31 -4.54 10.68
CA PRO A 747 11.48 -4.68 11.54
C PRO A 747 12.74 -4.14 10.89
N ALA A 748 13.62 -3.52 11.67
CA ALA A 748 14.91 -3.03 11.19
C ALA A 748 16.02 -3.26 12.22
N GLU A 749 17.27 -3.08 11.79
CA GLU A 749 18.46 -3.19 12.64
C GLU A 749 19.63 -2.38 12.11
N VAL A 750 20.55 -2.02 13.00
CA VAL A 750 21.86 -1.50 12.62
C VAL A 750 22.78 -2.68 12.26
N SER A 751 23.12 -2.83 10.99
CA SER A 751 24.07 -3.84 10.51
C SER A 751 25.49 -3.31 10.41
N LYS A 752 26.48 -4.18 10.59
CA LYS A 752 27.92 -3.87 10.46
C LYS A 752 28.60 -4.59 9.29
N ASN A 753 27.87 -5.49 8.62
CA ASN A 753 28.34 -6.25 7.47
C ASN A 753 27.55 -5.83 6.24
N VAL A 754 28.22 -5.77 5.09
CA VAL A 754 27.58 -5.38 3.82
C VAL A 754 27.41 -6.60 2.93
N GLU A 755 26.25 -7.25 3.03
CA GLU A 755 25.84 -8.19 2.00
C GLU A 755 25.29 -7.43 0.80
N ARG A 756 25.93 -7.61 -0.35
CA ARG A 756 25.68 -6.85 -1.58
C ARG A 756 25.01 -7.73 -2.63
N GLY A 757 23.68 -7.83 -2.57
CA GLY A 757 22.89 -8.27 -3.72
C GLY A 757 22.62 -7.13 -4.70
N LYS A 758 21.54 -7.23 -5.47
CA LYS A 758 21.19 -6.27 -6.53
C LYS A 758 20.75 -4.94 -5.92
N ILE A 759 21.28 -3.83 -6.44
CA ILE A 759 20.89 -2.48 -6.00
C ILE A 759 19.40 -2.27 -6.29
N ILE A 760 18.62 -2.08 -5.23
CA ILE A 760 17.25 -1.62 -5.30
C ILE A 760 17.27 -0.12 -5.57
N ASP A 761 17.95 0.69 -4.78
CA ASP A 761 17.93 2.15 -4.92
C ASP A 761 19.26 2.82 -4.51
N SER A 762 19.46 4.10 -4.85
CA SER A 762 20.54 4.96 -4.36
C SER A 762 20.27 6.43 -4.63
N GLY A 763 20.67 7.31 -3.73
CA GLY A 763 20.58 8.76 -3.95
C GLY A 763 21.20 9.57 -2.83
N LYS A 764 20.70 10.78 -2.57
CA LYS A 764 21.14 11.63 -1.45
C LYS A 764 20.33 11.34 -0.20
N ILE A 765 20.89 11.65 0.96
CA ILE A 765 20.21 11.51 2.24
C ILE A 765 20.52 12.71 3.14
N LYS A 766 19.49 13.18 3.84
CA LYS A 766 19.60 14.19 4.89
C LYS A 766 19.13 13.62 6.22
N LEU A 767 19.87 13.89 7.29
CA LEU A 767 19.56 13.42 8.64
C LEU A 767 18.68 14.45 9.35
N GLY A 768 17.50 14.02 9.79
CA GLY A 768 16.58 14.77 10.65
C GLY A 768 16.96 14.66 12.12
N VAL A 769 15.96 14.50 13.00
CA VAL A 769 16.20 14.28 14.45
C VAL A 769 17.03 13.01 14.67
N GLN A 770 18.12 13.10 15.44
CA GLN A 770 19.04 12.00 15.75
C GLN A 770 19.19 11.81 17.27
N LYS A 771 18.62 10.73 17.81
CA LYS A 771 18.72 10.44 19.24
C LYS A 771 18.64 8.95 19.52
N ASP A 772 19.14 8.58 20.70
CA ASP A 772 19.01 7.23 21.25
C ASP A 772 17.62 6.63 21.03
N GLY A 773 17.51 5.73 20.06
CA GLY A 773 16.29 4.98 19.74
C GLY A 773 15.34 5.68 18.76
N TYR A 774 15.78 6.71 18.05
CA TYR A 774 15.04 7.33 16.95
C TYR A 774 15.97 8.08 15.99
N HIS A 775 15.98 7.62 14.75
CA HIS A 775 16.63 8.28 13.64
C HIS A 775 15.59 8.63 12.58
N GLU A 776 15.67 9.86 12.09
CA GLU A 776 14.86 10.36 10.99
C GLU A 776 15.76 10.61 9.78
N TYR A 777 15.37 10.09 8.62
CA TYR A 777 16.11 10.24 7.38
C TYR A 777 15.19 10.77 6.29
N PHE A 778 15.65 11.74 5.53
CA PHE A 778 15.03 12.17 4.29
C PHE A 778 15.89 11.59 3.16
N LEU A 779 15.33 10.60 2.47
CA LEU A 779 15.93 9.95 1.32
C LEU A 779 15.51 10.73 0.06
N GLU A 780 16.46 11.12 -0.78
CA GLU A 780 16.23 11.67 -2.12
C GLU A 780 16.84 10.66 -3.11
N GLY A 781 16.16 9.52 -3.27
CA GLY A 781 16.63 8.36 -4.02
C GLY A 781 16.52 8.48 -5.53
N ASN A 782 16.94 7.42 -6.21
CA ASN A 782 16.44 7.19 -7.55
C ASN A 782 14.97 6.73 -7.43
N LYS A 783 14.70 5.54 -6.87
CA LYS A 783 13.37 4.93 -6.81
C LYS A 783 12.44 5.47 -5.72
N PHE A 784 12.98 5.87 -4.58
CA PHE A 784 12.20 6.33 -3.44
C PHE A 784 12.78 7.65 -2.91
N GLU A 785 11.99 8.70 -2.98
CA GLU A 785 12.23 9.97 -2.32
C GLU A 785 11.27 10.04 -1.13
N THR A 786 11.71 10.02 0.14
CA THR A 786 10.79 9.87 1.29
C THR A 786 11.41 10.17 2.66
N LYS A 787 10.59 10.57 3.64
CA LYS A 787 11.00 10.57 5.04
C LYS A 787 10.81 9.18 5.67
N LEU A 788 11.92 8.48 5.86
CA LEU A 788 12.01 7.23 6.59
C LEU A 788 12.20 7.50 8.09
N HIS A 789 11.28 6.97 8.89
CA HIS A 789 11.44 6.88 10.33
C HIS A 789 12.02 5.52 10.68
N ILE A 790 13.16 5.48 11.37
CA ILE A 790 13.63 4.27 12.02
C ILE A 790 13.62 4.53 13.53
N ARG A 791 12.64 3.92 14.23
CA ARG A 791 12.40 4.18 15.66
C ARG A 791 12.35 2.89 16.45
N VAL A 792 12.97 2.91 17.62
CA VAL A 792 12.73 1.92 18.65
C VAL A 792 11.31 2.09 19.18
N ILE A 793 10.42 1.22 18.72
CA ILE A 793 9.04 1.12 19.19
C ILE A 793 8.91 -0.17 20.00
N PRO A 794 8.25 -0.14 21.19
CA PRO A 794 7.87 -1.36 21.87
C PRO A 794 6.70 -2.05 21.14
N VAL A 795 7.01 -3.04 20.30
CA VAL A 795 6.03 -3.87 19.60
C VAL A 795 5.89 -5.18 20.39
N LYS A 796 4.66 -5.57 20.74
CA LYS A 796 4.39 -6.76 21.59
C LYS A 796 5.27 -6.82 22.88
N GLY A 797 5.70 -5.66 23.38
CA GLY A 797 6.55 -5.52 24.56
C GLY A 797 8.06 -5.61 24.32
N GLU A 798 8.53 -5.89 23.10
CA GLU A 798 9.96 -5.80 22.76
C GLU A 798 10.27 -4.49 22.04
N ARG A 799 11.33 -3.83 22.49
CA ARG A 799 11.90 -2.68 21.81
C ARG A 799 12.68 -3.19 20.62
N MET A 800 12.11 -3.00 19.44
CA MET A 800 12.74 -3.26 18.15
C MET A 800 12.79 -1.96 17.36
N TRP A 801 13.76 -1.80 16.46
CA TRP A 801 13.62 -0.77 15.45
C TRP A 801 12.50 -1.18 14.51
N LEU A 802 11.55 -0.28 14.30
CA LEU A 802 10.66 -0.32 13.15
C LEU A 802 11.11 0.76 12.17
N ALA A 803 11.28 0.37 10.92
CA ALA A 803 11.34 1.25 9.77
C ALA A 803 9.92 1.46 9.21
N TRP A 804 9.54 2.70 8.93
CA TRP A 804 8.34 3.03 8.14
C TRP A 804 8.47 4.41 7.51
N THR A 805 7.88 4.62 6.34
CA THR A 805 7.63 5.98 5.83
C THR A 805 6.36 6.53 6.46
N GLY A 806 6.36 7.79 6.91
CA GLY A 806 5.17 8.38 7.53
C GLY A 806 4.24 9.03 6.51
N TYR A 807 2.91 8.90 6.62
CA TYR A 807 1.95 9.59 5.72
C TYR A 807 2.08 11.13 5.66
N LYS A 808 2.79 11.77 6.60
CA LYS A 808 3.07 13.23 6.60
C LYS A 808 4.59 13.46 6.56
N GLN A 809 5.07 14.17 5.53
CA GLN A 809 6.50 14.40 5.27
C GLN A 809 7.17 15.50 6.11
N LYS A 810 6.42 16.21 6.96
CA LYS A 810 6.96 17.25 7.85
C LYS A 810 8.04 16.66 8.78
N PRO A 811 9.17 17.36 9.06
CA PRO A 811 10.18 16.91 10.01
C PRO A 811 9.61 16.68 11.42
N ALA A 812 10.24 15.79 12.20
CA ALA A 812 9.90 15.63 13.61
C ALA A 812 10.34 16.83 14.45
N ASP A 813 9.70 16.99 15.60
CA ASP A 813 10.04 18.02 16.56
C ASP A 813 11.47 17.81 17.10
N THR A 814 12.32 18.80 16.83
CA THR A 814 13.72 18.86 17.23
C THR A 814 13.89 19.05 18.74
N ASP A 815 12.80 19.21 19.50
CA ASP A 815 12.76 19.21 20.96
C ASP A 815 13.47 18.04 21.63
N SER A 816 13.41 16.88 20.99
CA SER A 816 13.98 15.64 21.50
C SER A 816 15.33 15.27 20.89
N ASP A 817 15.84 16.07 19.96
CA ASP A 817 17.10 15.78 19.27
C ASP A 817 18.29 15.80 20.25
N THR A 818 19.24 14.90 20.04
CA THR A 818 20.49 14.82 20.81
C THR A 818 21.73 14.85 19.93
N GLY A 819 21.58 14.85 18.60
CA GLY A 819 22.67 14.87 17.64
C GLY A 819 23.38 13.52 17.49
N LYS A 820 22.72 12.42 17.85
CA LYS A 820 23.31 11.07 17.85
C LYS A 820 23.23 10.42 16.48
N TRP A 821 23.88 11.06 15.50
CA TRP A 821 23.79 10.73 14.08
C TRP A 821 24.48 9.41 13.72
N ASN A 822 25.59 9.07 14.40
CA ASN A 822 26.28 7.81 14.15
C ASN A 822 25.50 6.67 14.81
N ILE A 823 24.77 5.92 13.97
CA ILE A 823 23.90 4.83 14.43
C ILE A 823 24.66 3.73 15.15
N TYR A 824 25.96 3.54 14.91
CA TYR A 824 26.77 2.54 15.63
C TYR A 824 27.10 2.96 17.06
N GLU A 825 26.88 4.23 17.39
CA GLU A 825 26.98 4.75 18.75
C GLU A 825 25.62 4.96 19.42
N ASP A 826 24.50 4.83 18.69
CA ASP A 826 23.16 4.88 19.27
C ASP A 826 23.02 3.79 20.34
N ARG A 827 22.40 4.10 21.48
CA ARG A 827 22.21 3.16 22.60
C ARG A 827 21.55 1.83 22.20
N TYR A 828 20.79 1.80 21.11
CA TYR A 828 20.06 0.66 20.60
C TYR A 828 20.65 0.07 19.30
N ASN A 829 21.90 0.41 18.95
CA ASN A 829 22.63 -0.12 17.77
C ASN A 829 22.85 -1.64 17.73
N LYS A 830 22.39 -2.35 18.76
CA LYS A 830 22.48 -3.82 18.90
C LYS A 830 21.12 -4.49 18.93
N LEU A 831 20.05 -3.76 18.66
CA LEU A 831 18.77 -4.36 18.32
C LEU A 831 18.87 -4.87 16.89
N SER A 832 18.81 -6.18 16.76
CA SER A 832 18.67 -6.87 15.48
C SER A 832 17.20 -6.91 15.05
N ILE A 833 16.98 -7.26 13.79
CA ILE A 833 15.71 -7.74 13.30
C ILE A 833 15.41 -9.02 14.11
N PRO A 834 14.21 -9.18 14.68
CA PRO A 834 13.76 -10.49 15.12
C PRO A 834 13.56 -11.32 13.86
N THR A 835 14.44 -12.29 13.64
CA THR A 835 14.24 -13.32 12.62
C THR A 835 12.92 -14.03 12.85
N GLU A 836 12.10 -14.09 11.81
CA GLU A 836 11.05 -15.11 11.73
C GLU A 836 11.68 -16.50 11.77
N GLU A 837 11.05 -17.39 12.52
CA GLU A 837 11.08 -18.86 12.35
C GLU A 837 9.70 -19.27 11.83
#